data_AF-A0A7X3VNA7-F1
#
_entry.id   AF-A0A7X3VNA7-F1
#
_cell.length_a   1.000
_cell.length_b   1.000
_cell.length_c   1.000
_cell.angle_alpha   90.00
_cell.angle_beta   90.00
_cell.angle_gamma   90.00
#
_symmetry.space_group_name_H-M   'P 1'
#
loop_
_entity.id
_entity.type
_entity.pdbx_description
1 polymer ?
#
loop_
_entity_poly.entity_id
_entity_poly.type
_entity_poly.pdbx_seq_one_letter_code
_entity_poly.pdbx_strand_id
1 'polypeptide(L)'
;MNSKLKAFCTIICLLMLFWSHHIASAQQPISQQAFAIFEQHCLDCHGEFGSYSDVLTIKHKDLIEDRSVIPGQPDTSELYLRLLGDTDTGSQMPLGQEPLDADAIATIRRWIEAGAPDWEAIPKPERRFITTEAMLKTIHTHVTSLTAFDRSFARYFTLTHLYNAGASDDNLRAYRSALSKLVNSLSWGAEVIKPTPIDQEETIFYIDLRHYEWDIKSDKWYKIEQAYPYGVQLNSSTYTTLCQETDCELPFVRADWFIATASLPPLYHEILGLPETDKQLETQLEVNVAENLKNAPGVRVWRAGFNESGVSVNNRIVERHKSRYGAYWKSYDFAGNVGSQNIFTHPLDFTHDGGEIIFNLPNGLQAYYLTTATGERLDEAPINIVSDAGSRDPIVRNGLSCMGCHTEGMKIFKDQMRSVIEQNLNPSYDKAQALRLYAEKSEMDSLVREDIARYRQAIAAAGGVFGGSEPIQQLVKQFEGPLDATHAAAEVGLETDDFLQNIRENSTLQDSDLLVLGVQNGSVKRDAWESQFGTAVSLLNLGKHTNRTLERITELNPELPRNKKLNDGYFTVGSTKDEVVAVQGTPKSLSQRSFSYDGSSVGFENDRVIRWYSSPLNPLKVRIVPARDTPNKGYFTVGSTKDEVVAVQGTPNSLSQWSFGYGGSSVNFKNDRVIRWYSSPLNPLKAKMIPEN
;
A
#
# COMPACT_ATOMS: atom_id res chain seq x y z
N MET A 1 -10.71 -27.62 64.88
CA MET A 1 -11.38 -26.51 64.17
C MET A 1 -12.27 -27.10 63.09
N ASN A 2 -13.59 -26.89 63.20
CA ASN A 2 -14.63 -27.64 62.50
C ASN A 2 -14.60 -27.42 60.97
N SER A 3 -14.79 -28.49 60.18
CA SER A 3 -14.80 -28.42 58.70
C SER A 3 -15.87 -27.46 58.15
N LYS A 4 -16.97 -27.29 58.91
CA LYS A 4 -18.01 -26.29 58.63
C LYS A 4 -17.50 -24.85 58.66
N LEU A 5 -16.48 -24.54 59.47
CA LEU A 5 -15.90 -23.20 59.55
C LEU A 5 -15.00 -22.87 58.35
N LYS A 6 -14.29 -23.88 57.80
CA LYS A 6 -13.49 -23.72 56.57
C LYS A 6 -14.38 -23.50 55.35
N ALA A 7 -15.45 -24.28 55.19
CA ALA A 7 -16.41 -24.11 54.10
C ALA A 7 -17.12 -22.73 54.16
N PHE A 8 -17.45 -22.26 55.37
CA PHE A 8 -18.05 -20.94 55.57
C PHE A 8 -17.08 -19.79 55.23
N CYS A 9 -15.80 -19.90 55.59
CA CYS A 9 -14.77 -18.93 55.19
C CYS A 9 -14.50 -18.94 53.68
N THR A 10 -14.51 -20.10 53.00
CA THR A 10 -14.32 -20.16 51.55
C THR A 10 -15.50 -19.56 50.78
N ILE A 11 -16.73 -19.77 51.24
CA ILE A 11 -17.93 -19.17 50.65
C ILE A 11 -17.95 -17.64 50.88
N ILE A 12 -17.53 -17.16 52.06
CA ILE A 12 -17.41 -15.72 52.33
C ILE A 12 -16.29 -15.09 51.50
N CYS A 13 -15.14 -15.75 51.33
CA CYS A 13 -14.07 -15.24 50.46
C CYS A 13 -14.50 -15.21 48.97
N LEU A 14 -15.24 -16.21 48.50
CA LEU A 14 -15.82 -16.21 47.15
C LEU A 14 -16.90 -15.13 46.99
N LEU A 15 -17.75 -14.91 47.99
CA LEU A 15 -18.73 -13.81 47.99
C LEU A 15 -18.07 -12.43 48.05
N MET A 16 -16.96 -12.27 48.79
CA MET A 16 -16.18 -11.01 48.79
C MET A 16 -15.43 -10.78 47.48
N LEU A 17 -14.97 -11.83 46.79
CA LEU A 17 -14.37 -11.75 45.46
C LEU A 17 -15.41 -11.41 44.37
N PHE A 18 -16.61 -11.98 44.45
CA PHE A 18 -17.74 -11.62 43.58
C PHE A 18 -18.27 -10.21 43.85
N TRP A 19 -18.29 -9.75 45.11
CA TRP A 19 -18.63 -8.36 45.43
C TRP A 19 -17.55 -7.36 45.03
N SER A 20 -16.26 -7.70 45.08
CA SER A 20 -15.20 -6.78 44.64
C SER A 20 -15.15 -6.61 43.12
N HIS A 21 -15.51 -7.62 42.34
CA HIS A 21 -15.69 -7.46 40.88
C HIS A 21 -16.99 -6.71 40.51
N HIS A 22 -18.09 -6.90 41.23
CA HIS A 22 -19.31 -6.11 41.00
C HIS A 22 -19.21 -4.65 41.49
N ILE A 23 -18.44 -4.37 42.55
CA ILE A 23 -18.22 -3.00 43.03
C ILE A 23 -17.32 -2.21 42.07
N ALA A 24 -16.34 -2.85 41.40
CA ALA A 24 -15.47 -2.16 40.46
C ALA A 24 -16.21 -1.63 39.20
N SER A 25 -17.21 -2.37 38.70
CA SER A 25 -18.07 -1.91 37.60
C SER A 25 -19.01 -0.77 38.02
N ALA A 26 -19.41 -0.71 39.29
CA ALA A 26 -20.31 0.32 39.83
C ALA A 26 -19.65 1.70 40.05
N GLN A 27 -18.35 1.86 39.77
CA GLN A 27 -17.56 3.01 40.20
C GLN A 27 -16.92 3.85 39.07
N GLN A 28 -17.04 3.43 37.80
CA GLN A 28 -16.62 4.26 36.67
C GLN A 28 -17.68 5.33 36.34
N PRO A 29 -17.30 6.61 36.14
CA PRO A 29 -18.20 7.65 35.65
C PRO A 29 -18.94 7.22 34.39
N ILE A 30 -20.21 7.63 34.25
CA ILE A 30 -21.04 7.26 33.10
C ILE A 30 -20.43 7.67 31.76
N SER A 31 -19.62 8.74 31.73
CA SER A 31 -18.85 9.16 30.55
C SER A 31 -17.78 8.14 30.15
N GLN A 32 -17.11 7.48 31.09
CA GLN A 32 -16.15 6.41 30.78
C GLN A 32 -16.84 5.15 30.26
N GLN A 33 -17.99 4.80 30.84
CA GLN A 33 -18.77 3.65 30.38
C GLN A 33 -19.27 3.86 28.94
N ALA A 34 -19.78 5.06 28.63
CA ALA A 34 -20.19 5.41 27.27
C ALA A 34 -19.01 5.44 26.29
N PHE A 35 -17.89 6.05 26.69
CA PHE A 35 -16.70 6.08 25.85
C PHE A 35 -16.15 4.69 25.57
N ALA A 36 -16.14 3.77 26.54
CA ALA A 36 -15.73 2.38 26.30
C ALA A 36 -16.59 1.68 25.22
N ILE A 37 -17.88 2.00 25.14
CA ILE A 37 -18.76 1.48 24.09
C ILE A 37 -18.41 2.10 22.73
N PHE A 38 -18.23 3.42 22.66
CA PHE A 38 -17.81 4.08 21.42
C PHE A 38 -16.47 3.55 20.94
N GLU A 39 -15.54 3.40 21.88
CA GLU A 39 -14.23 2.85 21.67
C GLU A 39 -14.32 1.46 21.01
N GLN A 40 -15.09 0.56 21.61
CA GLN A 40 -15.19 -0.82 21.16
C GLN A 40 -15.98 -1.00 19.86
N HIS A 41 -16.98 -0.16 19.60
CA HIS A 41 -17.97 -0.43 18.55
C HIS A 41 -18.13 0.65 17.48
N CYS A 42 -17.50 1.82 17.65
CA CYS A 42 -17.75 2.97 16.79
C CYS A 42 -16.48 3.60 16.22
N LEU A 43 -15.37 3.64 16.97
CA LEU A 43 -14.16 4.37 16.56
C LEU A 43 -13.40 3.73 15.39
N ASP A 44 -13.61 2.45 15.08
CA ASP A 44 -13.07 1.85 13.84
C ASP A 44 -13.65 2.50 12.57
N CYS A 45 -14.90 2.95 12.63
CA CYS A 45 -15.57 3.65 11.54
C CYS A 45 -15.46 5.16 11.70
N HIS A 46 -15.64 5.68 12.91
CA HIS A 46 -15.83 7.11 13.17
C HIS A 46 -14.69 7.76 13.98
N GLY A 47 -13.57 7.06 14.19
CA GLY A 47 -12.35 7.65 14.75
C GLY A 47 -11.61 8.53 13.73
N GLU A 48 -10.53 9.18 14.17
CA GLU A 48 -9.72 10.12 13.36
C GLU A 48 -9.28 9.56 11.98
N PHE A 49 -9.06 8.25 11.88
CA PHE A 49 -8.67 7.54 10.65
C PHE A 49 -9.65 6.43 10.28
N GLY A 50 -10.86 6.48 10.84
CA GLY A 50 -11.89 5.49 10.58
C GLY A 50 -12.47 5.61 9.17
N SER A 51 -13.07 4.52 8.70
CA SER A 51 -13.61 4.43 7.33
C SER A 51 -14.75 5.39 7.01
N TYR A 52 -15.38 6.01 8.00
CA TYR A 52 -16.47 6.97 7.85
C TYR A 52 -16.20 8.27 8.60
N SER A 53 -14.92 8.57 8.89
CA SER A 53 -14.47 9.78 9.58
C SER A 53 -14.91 11.07 8.86
N ASP A 54 -14.96 11.03 7.53
CA ASP A 54 -15.40 12.11 6.64
C ASP A 54 -16.93 12.34 6.62
N VAL A 55 -17.71 11.40 7.17
CA VAL A 55 -19.16 11.55 7.39
C VAL A 55 -19.44 12.05 8.81
N LEU A 56 -18.82 11.42 9.80
CA LEU A 56 -18.96 11.75 11.21
C LEU A 56 -17.70 11.27 11.94
N THR A 57 -17.09 12.16 12.71
CA THR A 57 -16.05 11.79 13.68
C THR A 57 -16.65 11.77 15.09
N ILE A 58 -16.47 10.69 15.85
CA ILE A 58 -16.91 10.59 17.24
C ILE A 58 -15.83 11.21 18.13
N LYS A 59 -15.93 12.53 18.28
CA LYS A 59 -15.28 13.31 19.34
C LYS A 59 -16.37 13.96 20.17
N HIS A 60 -16.15 14.09 21.49
CA HIS A 60 -17.21 14.58 22.38
C HIS A 60 -17.78 15.92 21.88
N LYS A 61 -16.88 16.87 21.63
CA LYS A 61 -17.19 18.20 21.13
C LYS A 61 -17.99 18.15 19.81
N ASP A 62 -17.51 17.37 18.84
CA ASP A 62 -18.09 17.31 17.50
C ASP A 62 -19.53 16.75 17.55
N LEU A 63 -19.80 15.73 18.38
CA LEU A 63 -21.15 15.18 18.55
C LEU A 63 -22.16 16.20 19.08
N ILE A 64 -21.72 17.10 19.97
CA ILE A 64 -22.56 18.15 20.54
C ILE A 64 -22.75 19.30 19.53
N GLU A 65 -21.68 19.74 18.87
CA GLU A 65 -21.71 20.84 17.89
C GLU A 65 -22.55 20.49 16.67
N ASP A 66 -22.42 19.26 16.16
CA ASP A 66 -23.19 18.76 15.01
C ASP A 66 -24.62 18.31 15.39
N ARG A 67 -24.97 18.40 16.69
CA ARG A 67 -26.27 18.01 17.26
C ARG A 67 -26.63 16.54 17.02
N SER A 68 -25.65 15.69 16.69
CA SER A 68 -25.80 14.24 16.66
C SER A 68 -26.17 13.69 18.04
N VAL A 69 -25.69 14.36 19.10
CA VAL A 69 -26.13 14.19 20.48
C VAL A 69 -26.69 15.51 20.99
N ILE A 70 -27.91 15.47 21.53
CA ILE A 70 -28.55 16.60 22.22
C ILE A 70 -28.53 16.31 23.73
N PRO A 71 -27.68 17.00 24.52
CA PRO A 71 -27.59 16.77 25.96
C PRO A 71 -28.94 16.78 26.66
N GLY A 72 -29.20 15.73 27.44
CA GLY A 72 -30.45 15.54 28.20
C GLY A 72 -31.64 15.03 27.38
N GLN A 73 -31.49 14.82 26.06
CA GLN A 73 -32.59 14.44 25.17
C GLN A 73 -32.23 13.24 24.29
N PRO A 74 -32.21 12.01 24.85
CA PRO A 74 -31.87 10.81 24.08
C PRO A 74 -32.84 10.56 22.91
N ASP A 75 -34.14 10.77 23.11
CA ASP A 75 -35.18 10.44 22.12
C ASP A 75 -35.23 11.42 20.92
N THR A 76 -34.43 12.49 20.95
CA THR A 76 -34.24 13.42 19.82
C THR A 76 -32.79 13.45 19.34
N SER A 77 -31.90 12.68 19.97
CA SER A 77 -30.50 12.57 19.57
C SER A 77 -30.36 11.55 18.45
N GLU A 78 -29.98 12.01 17.25
CA GLU A 78 -29.82 11.18 16.06
C GLU A 78 -28.90 9.96 16.31
N LEU A 79 -27.79 10.17 17.05
CA LEU A 79 -26.88 9.09 17.41
C LEU A 79 -27.61 7.96 18.13
N TYR A 80 -28.47 8.27 19.11
CA TYR A 80 -29.19 7.25 19.87
C TYR A 80 -30.30 6.59 19.05
N LEU A 81 -31.04 7.37 18.25
CA LEU A 81 -32.10 6.84 17.39
C LEU A 81 -31.55 5.81 16.39
N ARG A 82 -30.37 6.05 15.81
CA ARG A 82 -29.72 5.09 14.92
C ARG A 82 -29.25 3.81 15.60
N LEU A 83 -29.07 3.78 16.92
CA LEU A 83 -28.77 2.52 17.63
C LEU A 83 -30.01 1.63 17.73
N LEU A 84 -31.21 2.23 17.73
CA LEU A 84 -32.48 1.50 17.86
C LEU A 84 -32.99 0.91 16.53
N GLY A 85 -32.58 1.48 15.40
CA GLY A 85 -33.04 1.03 14.08
C GLY A 85 -32.79 2.05 12.98
N ASP A 86 -33.35 1.78 11.80
CA ASP A 86 -33.37 2.73 10.69
C ASP A 86 -34.21 3.97 11.04
N THR A 87 -33.75 5.14 10.59
CA THR A 87 -34.40 6.44 10.73
C THR A 87 -34.66 7.06 9.36
N ASP A 88 -35.46 8.13 9.28
CA ASP A 88 -35.65 8.90 8.04
C ASP A 88 -34.35 9.51 7.51
N THR A 89 -33.36 9.66 8.38
CA THR A 89 -32.07 10.31 8.16
C THR A 89 -30.95 9.32 7.86
N GLY A 90 -31.11 8.01 8.15
CA GLY A 90 -30.17 6.96 7.74
C GLY A 90 -30.39 5.59 8.41
N SER A 91 -29.51 4.64 8.10
CA SER A 91 -29.63 3.25 8.56
C SER A 91 -29.18 3.02 10.01
N GLN A 92 -29.61 1.90 10.59
CA GLN A 92 -29.19 1.44 11.91
C GLN A 92 -27.66 1.32 12.02
N MET A 93 -27.13 1.74 13.16
CA MET A 93 -25.73 1.61 13.54
C MET A 93 -25.54 0.56 14.65
N PRO A 94 -24.44 -0.21 14.63
CA PRO A 94 -23.34 -0.14 13.65
C PRO A 94 -23.72 -0.73 12.28
N LEU A 95 -23.34 -0.03 11.20
CA LEU A 95 -23.79 -0.36 9.84
C LEU A 95 -23.30 -1.73 9.38
N GLY A 96 -24.23 -2.61 8.99
CA GLY A 96 -23.91 -3.93 8.44
C GLY A 96 -23.26 -4.90 9.43
N GLN A 97 -23.32 -4.60 10.73
CA GLN A 97 -22.90 -5.44 11.85
C GLN A 97 -24.12 -5.82 12.70
N GLU A 98 -23.93 -6.73 13.65
CA GLU A 98 -24.95 -7.00 14.66
C GLU A 98 -25.23 -5.73 15.50
N PRO A 99 -26.51 -5.47 15.86
CA PRO A 99 -26.85 -4.37 16.77
C PRO A 99 -26.12 -4.49 18.11
N LEU A 100 -25.88 -3.33 18.75
CA LEU A 100 -25.39 -3.32 20.13
C LEU A 100 -26.36 -4.05 21.06
N ASP A 101 -25.81 -4.66 22.10
CA ASP A 101 -26.65 -5.26 23.14
C ASP A 101 -27.45 -4.17 23.91
N ALA A 102 -28.52 -4.61 24.56
CA ALA A 102 -29.45 -3.71 25.23
C ALA A 102 -28.79 -2.91 26.38
N ASP A 103 -27.77 -3.46 27.04
CA ASP A 103 -27.08 -2.82 28.17
C ASP A 103 -26.15 -1.71 27.68
N ALA A 104 -25.47 -1.91 26.55
CA ALA A 104 -24.68 -0.89 25.86
C ALA A 104 -25.58 0.27 25.40
N ILE A 105 -26.71 -0.02 24.75
CA ILE A 105 -27.68 1.00 24.33
C ILE A 105 -28.22 1.76 25.54
N ALA A 106 -28.60 1.06 26.62
CA ALA A 106 -29.07 1.69 27.86
C ALA A 106 -28.00 2.56 28.53
N THR A 107 -26.72 2.20 28.40
CA THR A 107 -25.59 2.99 28.92
C THR A 107 -25.41 4.28 28.14
N ILE A 108 -25.45 4.23 26.80
CA ILE A 108 -25.43 5.43 25.95
C ILE A 108 -26.64 6.32 26.25
N ARG A 109 -27.84 5.74 26.41
CA ARG A 109 -29.04 6.50 26.80
C ARG A 109 -28.82 7.29 28.09
N ARG A 110 -28.38 6.60 29.15
CA ARG A 110 -28.12 7.20 30.46
C ARG A 110 -27.05 8.28 30.41
N TRP A 111 -26.02 8.10 29.57
CA TRP A 111 -25.00 9.13 29.34
C TRP A 111 -25.60 10.40 28.71
N ILE A 112 -26.44 10.27 27.68
CA ILE A 112 -27.13 11.42 27.08
C ILE A 112 -28.08 12.09 28.08
N GLU A 113 -28.88 11.31 28.82
CA GLU A 113 -29.79 11.80 29.87
C GLU A 113 -29.07 12.58 30.97
N ALA A 114 -27.85 12.15 31.32
CA ALA A 114 -26.98 12.83 32.29
C ALA A 114 -26.37 14.15 31.77
N GLY A 115 -26.78 14.61 30.59
CA GLY A 115 -26.27 15.82 29.95
C GLY A 115 -25.02 15.57 29.10
N ALA A 116 -24.79 14.32 28.66
CA ALA A 116 -23.65 13.93 27.85
C ALA A 116 -22.32 14.42 28.43
N PRO A 117 -21.99 14.11 29.71
CA PRO A 117 -20.77 14.60 30.33
C PRO A 117 -19.53 14.19 29.54
N ASP A 118 -18.60 15.13 29.42
CA ASP A 118 -17.37 14.97 28.63
C ASP A 118 -16.51 13.81 29.17
N TRP A 119 -16.15 12.89 28.28
CA TRP A 119 -15.26 11.78 28.58
C TRP A 119 -13.77 12.16 28.42
N GLU A 120 -13.46 13.23 27.70
CA GLU A 120 -12.11 13.77 27.52
C GLU A 120 -11.69 14.64 28.71
N ALA A 121 -12.65 15.15 29.49
CA ALA A 121 -12.41 15.93 30.70
C ALA A 121 -11.80 15.11 31.87
N ILE A 122 -11.71 13.78 31.74
CA ILE A 122 -11.07 12.93 32.73
C ILE A 122 -9.58 12.82 32.37
N PRO A 123 -8.65 13.12 33.30
CA PRO A 123 -7.22 12.98 33.05
C PRO A 123 -6.90 11.57 32.58
N LYS A 124 -6.44 11.42 31.34
CA LYS A 124 -5.85 10.17 30.87
C LYS A 124 -4.60 9.91 31.72
N PRO A 125 -4.35 8.66 32.16
CA PRO A 125 -3.10 8.34 32.83
C PRO A 125 -1.93 8.74 31.93
N GLU A 126 -0.93 9.38 32.53
CA GLU A 126 0.25 9.84 31.81
C GLU A 126 0.94 8.64 31.14
N ARG A 127 1.11 8.73 29.82
CA ARG A 127 1.79 7.68 29.05
C ARG A 127 3.23 7.62 29.48
N ARG A 128 3.68 6.43 29.87
CA ARG A 128 5.06 6.21 30.28
C ARG A 128 5.88 5.86 29.06
N PHE A 129 6.99 6.57 28.85
CA PHE A 129 7.91 6.27 27.78
C PHE A 129 8.38 4.81 27.85
N ILE A 130 8.20 4.06 26.77
CA ILE A 130 8.64 2.67 26.66
C ILE A 130 10.05 2.68 26.06
N THR A 131 11.05 2.37 26.88
CA THR A 131 12.44 2.31 26.41
C THR A 131 12.68 1.12 25.49
N THR A 132 13.69 1.21 24.62
CA THR A 132 14.11 0.10 23.77
C THR A 132 14.38 -1.18 24.57
N GLU A 133 15.04 -1.08 25.74
CA GLU A 133 15.30 -2.26 26.58
C GLU A 133 14.02 -2.84 27.19
N ALA A 134 13.04 -2.00 27.57
CA ALA A 134 11.74 -2.49 28.04
C ALA A 134 11.00 -3.24 26.93
N MET A 135 10.97 -2.70 25.70
CA MET A 135 10.41 -3.36 24.53
C MET A 135 11.11 -4.71 24.24
N LEU A 136 12.45 -4.74 24.22
CA LEU A 136 13.22 -5.97 24.00
C LEU A 136 12.94 -7.02 25.07
N LYS A 137 12.83 -6.60 26.34
CA LYS A 137 12.51 -7.51 27.45
C LYS A 137 11.09 -8.10 27.32
N THR A 138 10.12 -7.30 26.87
CA THR A 138 8.76 -7.78 26.60
C THR A 138 8.76 -8.83 25.49
N ILE A 139 9.43 -8.54 24.36
CA ILE A 139 9.59 -9.50 23.26
C ILE A 139 10.28 -10.78 23.74
N HIS A 140 11.39 -10.66 24.47
CA HIS A 140 12.14 -11.81 25.00
C HIS A 140 11.30 -12.66 25.95
N THR A 141 10.53 -12.02 26.83
CA THR A 141 9.61 -12.74 27.72
C THR A 141 8.59 -13.54 26.92
N HIS A 142 8.04 -12.98 25.83
CA HIS A 142 7.17 -13.73 24.93
C HIS A 142 7.90 -14.87 24.21
N VAL A 143 9.05 -14.63 23.58
CA VAL A 143 9.81 -15.69 22.88
C VAL A 143 10.12 -16.86 23.83
N THR A 144 10.51 -16.57 25.07
CA THR A 144 10.81 -17.63 26.05
C THR A 144 9.59 -18.41 26.52
N SER A 145 8.37 -17.86 26.41
CA SER A 145 7.12 -18.57 26.71
C SER A 145 6.71 -19.52 25.59
N LEU A 146 7.19 -19.31 24.36
CA LEU A 146 7.02 -20.23 23.24
C LEU A 146 7.84 -21.50 23.40
N THR A 147 7.40 -22.58 22.76
CA THR A 147 8.18 -23.82 22.71
C THR A 147 9.47 -23.61 21.91
N ALA A 148 10.54 -24.33 22.24
CA ALA A 148 11.82 -24.21 21.52
C ALA A 148 11.69 -24.45 20.00
N PHE A 149 10.70 -25.23 19.57
CA PHE A 149 10.40 -25.47 18.16
C PHE A 149 9.79 -24.22 17.48
N ASP A 150 8.94 -23.48 18.19
CA ASP A 150 8.18 -22.37 17.62
C ASP A 150 8.96 -21.05 17.56
N ARG A 151 10.01 -20.89 18.38
CA ARG A 151 10.74 -19.61 18.50
C ARG A 151 11.29 -19.10 17.17
N SER A 152 11.81 -19.99 16.32
CA SER A 152 12.35 -19.63 15.00
C SER A 152 11.33 -19.00 14.03
N PHE A 153 10.03 -19.22 14.26
CA PHE A 153 8.95 -18.66 13.44
C PHE A 153 8.38 -17.36 14.00
N ALA A 154 8.81 -16.94 15.19
CA ALA A 154 8.30 -15.76 15.85
C ALA A 154 8.85 -14.48 15.20
N ARG A 155 7.96 -13.58 14.79
CA ARG A 155 8.28 -12.23 14.31
C ARG A 155 7.36 -11.20 14.93
N TYR A 156 7.80 -9.96 14.95
CA TYR A 156 7.13 -8.91 15.69
C TYR A 156 6.94 -7.62 14.87
N PHE A 157 5.83 -6.96 15.09
CA PHE A 157 5.60 -5.59 14.65
C PHE A 157 5.51 -4.67 15.86
N THR A 158 6.03 -3.44 15.77
CA THR A 158 5.93 -2.47 16.85
C THR A 158 5.33 -1.13 16.40
N LEU A 159 4.48 -0.58 17.28
CA LEU A 159 3.94 0.79 17.28
C LEU A 159 4.50 1.60 18.46
N THR A 160 5.47 1.07 19.20
CA THR A 160 6.03 1.68 20.42
C THR A 160 6.57 3.09 20.16
N HIS A 161 7.18 3.34 18.99
CA HIS A 161 7.64 4.68 18.62
C HIS A 161 6.48 5.66 18.43
N LEU A 162 5.35 5.25 17.84
CA LEU A 162 4.18 6.11 17.73
C LEU A 162 3.52 6.37 19.09
N TYR A 163 3.45 5.35 19.94
CA TYR A 163 2.97 5.51 21.32
C TYR A 163 3.83 6.54 22.08
N ASN A 164 5.16 6.40 22.00
CA ASN A 164 6.11 7.33 22.62
C ASN A 164 6.07 8.71 21.97
N ALA A 165 5.76 8.82 20.68
CA ALA A 165 5.57 10.09 19.97
C ALA A 165 4.26 10.81 20.34
N GLY A 166 3.39 10.19 21.14
CA GLY A 166 2.12 10.79 21.56
C GLY A 166 0.96 10.58 20.59
N ALA A 167 1.04 9.61 19.67
CA ALA A 167 -0.06 9.28 18.76
C ALA A 167 -1.37 8.97 19.51
N SER A 168 -2.51 9.54 19.11
CA SER A 168 -3.80 9.32 19.81
C SER A 168 -4.17 7.83 19.91
N ASP A 169 -4.99 7.45 20.90
CA ASP A 169 -5.44 6.05 21.04
C ASP A 169 -6.21 5.59 19.78
N ASP A 170 -6.93 6.51 19.13
CA ASP A 170 -7.61 6.28 17.85
C ASP A 170 -6.62 6.05 16.70
N ASN A 171 -5.52 6.81 16.67
CA ASN A 171 -4.48 6.60 15.67
C ASN A 171 -3.81 5.24 15.86
N LEU A 172 -3.48 4.85 17.10
CA LEU A 172 -2.92 3.53 17.41
C LEU A 172 -3.90 2.41 17.02
N ARG A 173 -5.20 2.54 17.32
CA ARG A 173 -6.24 1.59 16.90
C ARG A 173 -6.29 1.44 15.39
N ALA A 174 -6.26 2.54 14.64
CA ALA A 174 -6.24 2.52 13.18
C ALA A 174 -5.03 1.75 12.64
N TYR A 175 -3.84 1.96 13.21
CA TYR A 175 -2.64 1.17 12.87
C TYR A 175 -2.80 -0.33 13.19
N ARG A 176 -3.44 -0.70 14.31
CA ARG A 176 -3.69 -2.11 14.67
C ARG A 176 -4.62 -2.79 13.65
N SER A 177 -5.72 -2.14 13.30
CA SER A 177 -6.66 -2.65 12.28
C SER A 177 -5.99 -2.75 10.90
N ALA A 178 -5.25 -1.71 10.49
CA ALA A 178 -4.52 -1.69 9.22
C ALA A 178 -3.42 -2.76 9.15
N LEU A 179 -2.66 -2.98 10.24
CA LEU A 179 -1.66 -4.03 10.33
C LEU A 179 -2.32 -5.40 10.13
N SER A 180 -3.38 -5.68 10.88
CA SER A 180 -4.13 -6.95 10.79
C SER A 180 -4.67 -7.20 9.38
N LYS A 181 -5.28 -6.19 8.76
CA LYS A 181 -5.75 -6.27 7.38
C LYS A 181 -4.61 -6.53 6.39
N LEU A 182 -3.51 -5.78 6.49
CA LEU A 182 -2.44 -5.84 5.51
C LEU A 182 -1.65 -7.15 5.58
N VAL A 183 -1.27 -7.64 6.76
CA VAL A 183 -0.54 -8.93 6.87
C VAL A 183 -1.35 -10.08 6.27
N ASN A 184 -2.68 -10.08 6.46
CA ASN A 184 -3.56 -11.08 5.87
C ASN A 184 -3.80 -10.85 4.37
N SER A 185 -3.78 -9.59 3.90
CA SER A 185 -3.86 -9.26 2.47
C SER A 185 -2.56 -9.56 1.70
N LEU A 186 -1.49 -9.89 2.43
CA LEU A 186 -0.17 -10.28 1.92
C LEU A 186 0.14 -11.76 2.20
N SER A 187 -0.89 -12.57 2.46
CA SER A 187 -0.77 -13.95 2.92
C SER A 187 -1.47 -14.94 1.98
N TRP A 188 -0.84 -16.10 1.81
CA TRP A 188 -1.46 -17.27 1.17
C TRP A 188 -2.08 -18.24 2.19
N GLY A 189 -2.02 -17.91 3.48
CA GLY A 189 -2.70 -18.67 4.53
C GLY A 189 -4.22 -18.74 4.30
N ALA A 190 -4.82 -19.87 4.63
CA ALA A 190 -6.25 -20.12 4.42
C ALA A 190 -7.16 -19.45 5.47
N GLU A 191 -6.60 -19.06 6.61
CA GLU A 191 -7.33 -18.42 7.70
C GLU A 191 -6.85 -16.98 7.89
N VAL A 192 -7.77 -16.11 8.29
CA VAL A 192 -7.41 -14.76 8.72
C VAL A 192 -6.93 -14.83 10.16
N ILE A 193 -5.65 -14.49 10.39
CA ILE A 193 -5.03 -14.52 11.70
C ILE A 193 -4.61 -13.10 12.09
N LYS A 194 -5.17 -12.59 13.18
CA LYS A 194 -4.81 -11.26 13.70
C LYS A 194 -3.47 -11.32 14.44
N PRO A 195 -2.55 -10.37 14.20
CA PRO A 195 -1.37 -10.20 15.05
C PRO A 195 -1.76 -10.07 16.52
N THR A 196 -1.06 -10.78 17.40
CA THR A 196 -1.41 -10.86 18.83
C THR A 196 -0.64 -9.81 19.62
N PRO A 197 -1.29 -8.87 20.33
CA PRO A 197 -0.59 -7.95 21.22
C PRO A 197 0.06 -8.71 22.39
N ILE A 198 1.29 -8.34 22.74
CA ILE A 198 2.06 -9.01 23.81
C ILE A 198 2.39 -8.08 25.00
N ASP A 199 1.88 -6.85 24.96
CA ASP A 199 2.01 -5.81 25.98
C ASP A 199 0.64 -5.20 26.32
N GLN A 200 0.53 -4.56 27.49
CA GLN A 200 -0.73 -4.00 27.97
C GLN A 200 -1.16 -2.78 27.15
N GLU A 201 -0.19 -2.04 26.63
CA GLU A 201 -0.37 -0.85 25.80
C GLU A 201 -0.74 -1.21 24.34
N GLU A 202 -0.72 -2.50 23.99
CA GLU A 202 -0.94 -3.03 22.64
C GLU A 202 -0.08 -2.27 21.60
N THR A 203 1.22 -2.22 21.85
CA THR A 203 2.21 -1.61 20.96
C THR A 203 3.14 -2.62 20.32
N ILE A 204 3.17 -3.87 20.79
CA ILE A 204 4.04 -4.93 20.26
C ILE A 204 3.19 -6.13 19.87
N PHE A 205 3.28 -6.53 18.60
CA PHE A 205 2.43 -7.55 17.99
C PHE A 205 3.25 -8.74 17.53
N TYR A 206 2.93 -9.91 18.08
CA TYR A 206 3.47 -11.20 17.67
C TYR A 206 2.74 -11.74 16.44
N ILE A 207 3.52 -12.28 15.50
CA ILE A 207 3.05 -13.16 14.44
C ILE A 207 3.89 -14.44 14.39
N ASP A 208 3.25 -15.52 13.96
CA ASP A 208 3.91 -16.77 13.57
C ASP A 208 3.94 -16.82 12.04
N LEU A 209 5.12 -16.91 11.43
CA LEU A 209 5.26 -16.89 9.97
C LEU A 209 4.44 -17.98 9.25
N ARG A 210 4.22 -19.13 9.91
CA ARG A 210 3.50 -20.27 9.34
C ARG A 210 2.01 -19.99 9.13
N HIS A 211 1.43 -19.11 9.96
CA HIS A 211 0.04 -18.69 9.80
C HIS A 211 -0.19 -17.89 8.50
N TYR A 212 0.87 -17.33 7.92
CA TYR A 212 0.80 -16.50 6.73
C TYR A 212 1.43 -17.16 5.48
N GLU A 213 1.92 -18.41 5.62
CA GLU A 213 2.79 -19.10 4.65
C GLU A 213 4.06 -18.30 4.30
N TRP A 214 4.58 -17.50 5.22
CA TRP A 214 5.76 -16.66 5.00
C TRP A 214 7.09 -17.41 5.22
N ASP A 215 7.02 -18.62 5.78
CA ASP A 215 8.14 -19.56 5.94
C ASP A 215 8.39 -20.45 4.70
N ILE A 216 7.43 -20.50 3.76
CA ILE A 216 7.43 -21.44 2.63
C ILE A 216 7.81 -20.73 1.31
N LYS A 217 8.48 -21.44 0.39
CA LYS A 217 8.85 -21.03 -0.99
C LYS A 217 9.83 -19.85 -1.13
N SER A 218 9.92 -18.97 -0.15
CA SER A 218 10.89 -17.88 -0.07
C SER A 218 10.78 -17.23 1.30
N ASP A 219 11.91 -16.83 1.90
CA ASP A 219 11.89 -16.11 3.18
C ASP A 219 11.29 -14.70 3.00
N LYS A 220 9.97 -14.58 3.24
CA LYS A 220 9.24 -13.31 3.07
C LYS A 220 9.66 -12.29 4.11
N TRP A 221 9.95 -12.76 5.33
CA TRP A 221 10.46 -11.89 6.38
C TRP A 221 11.79 -11.27 6.00
N TYR A 222 12.70 -12.07 5.45
CA TYR A 222 13.97 -11.55 4.94
C TYR A 222 13.79 -10.44 3.90
N LYS A 223 12.77 -10.51 3.02
CA LYS A 223 12.46 -9.42 2.08
C LYS A 223 12.02 -8.13 2.79
N ILE A 224 11.23 -8.26 3.85
CA ILE A 224 10.84 -7.15 4.71
C ILE A 224 12.09 -6.54 5.35
N GLU A 225 12.98 -7.35 5.91
CA GLU A 225 14.24 -6.89 6.50
C GLU A 225 15.12 -6.16 5.50
N GLN A 226 15.26 -6.70 4.29
CA GLN A 226 16.07 -6.07 3.23
C GLN A 226 15.56 -4.68 2.85
N ALA A 227 14.25 -4.47 2.90
CA ALA A 227 13.63 -3.19 2.59
C ALA A 227 13.60 -2.22 3.78
N TYR A 228 13.86 -2.68 5.01
CA TYR A 228 13.62 -1.92 6.23
C TYR A 228 14.73 -0.88 6.51
N PRO A 229 14.46 0.43 6.36
CA PRO A 229 15.50 1.46 6.48
C PRO A 229 15.89 1.72 7.94
N TYR A 230 15.07 1.29 8.90
CA TYR A 230 15.25 1.55 10.32
C TYR A 230 15.89 0.36 11.07
N GLY A 231 16.48 -0.61 10.35
CA GLY A 231 17.14 -1.76 10.95
C GLY A 231 18.38 -1.38 11.77
N VAL A 232 18.38 -1.69 13.06
CA VAL A 232 19.52 -1.45 13.97
C VAL A 232 19.87 -2.73 14.72
N GLN A 233 21.12 -3.18 14.58
CA GLN A 233 21.72 -4.17 15.46
C GLN A 233 22.05 -3.49 16.79
N LEU A 234 21.18 -3.68 17.79
CA LEU A 234 21.28 -3.03 19.08
C LEU A 234 22.39 -3.64 19.93
N ASN A 235 23.10 -2.79 20.67
CA ASN A 235 24.14 -3.19 21.64
C ASN A 235 23.52 -3.73 22.94
N SER A 236 22.65 -4.74 22.86
CA SER A 236 21.97 -5.36 24.00
C SER A 236 22.14 -6.87 24.00
N SER A 237 22.43 -7.44 25.17
CA SER A 237 22.46 -8.91 25.35
C SER A 237 21.09 -9.52 25.10
N THR A 238 20.00 -8.81 25.47
CA THR A 238 18.62 -9.22 25.20
C THR A 238 18.37 -9.32 23.70
N TYR A 239 18.83 -8.32 22.93
CA TYR A 239 18.71 -8.31 21.47
C TYR A 239 19.49 -9.47 20.82
N THR A 240 20.72 -9.74 21.29
CA THR A 240 21.54 -10.84 20.77
C THR A 240 20.85 -12.20 20.99
N THR A 241 20.32 -12.43 22.19
CA THR A 241 19.55 -13.65 22.49
C THR A 241 18.30 -13.76 21.65
N LEU A 242 17.56 -12.65 21.45
CA LEU A 242 16.38 -12.63 20.59
C LEU A 242 16.70 -13.06 19.17
N CYS A 243 17.77 -12.53 18.58
CA CYS A 243 18.19 -12.90 17.22
C CYS A 243 18.52 -14.40 17.12
N GLN A 244 19.17 -14.96 18.14
CA GLN A 244 19.49 -16.40 18.19
C GLN A 244 18.24 -17.27 18.32
N GLU A 245 17.32 -16.91 19.22
CA GLU A 245 16.11 -17.71 19.48
C GLU A 245 15.11 -17.63 18.32
N THR A 246 15.07 -16.50 17.61
CA THR A 246 14.15 -16.29 16.46
C THR A 246 14.77 -16.65 15.11
N ASP A 247 16.04 -17.04 15.07
CA ASP A 247 16.81 -17.31 13.85
C ASP A 247 16.68 -16.17 12.82
N CYS A 248 16.95 -14.95 13.28
CA CYS A 248 16.60 -13.73 12.58
C CYS A 248 17.55 -12.58 12.96
N GLU A 249 17.89 -11.70 12.02
CA GLU A 249 18.71 -10.52 12.36
C GLU A 249 17.86 -9.38 12.90
N LEU A 250 16.64 -9.19 12.39
CA LEU A 250 15.71 -8.15 12.82
C LEU A 250 14.38 -8.82 13.22
N PRO A 251 14.25 -9.27 14.49
CA PRO A 251 13.05 -9.98 14.94
C PRO A 251 11.81 -9.10 14.99
N PHE A 252 11.96 -7.77 14.92
CA PHE A 252 10.86 -6.83 14.87
C PHE A 252 11.07 -5.74 13.81
N VAL A 253 9.96 -5.27 13.23
CA VAL A 253 9.93 -4.08 12.37
C VAL A 253 8.80 -3.15 12.80
N ARG A 254 8.91 -1.87 12.45
CA ARG A 254 7.85 -0.91 12.74
C ARG A 254 6.62 -1.15 11.87
N ALA A 255 5.44 -1.17 12.49
CA ALA A 255 4.18 -1.41 11.80
C ALA A 255 3.78 -0.27 10.86
N ASP A 256 4.04 0.99 11.22
CA ASP A 256 3.73 2.16 10.37
C ASP A 256 4.47 2.10 9.03
N TRP A 257 5.77 1.82 9.06
CA TRP A 257 6.60 1.63 7.89
C TRP A 257 6.16 0.41 7.07
N PHE A 258 5.86 -0.71 7.74
CA PHE A 258 5.39 -1.91 7.04
C PHE A 258 4.08 -1.62 6.31
N ILE A 259 3.13 -0.93 6.95
CA ILE A 259 1.87 -0.52 6.33
C ILE A 259 2.11 0.40 5.12
N ALA A 260 2.99 1.39 5.27
CA ALA A 260 3.31 2.33 4.21
C ALA A 260 4.04 1.69 3.02
N THR A 261 4.92 0.72 3.28
CA THR A 261 5.85 0.19 2.27
C THR A 261 5.37 -1.13 1.67
N ALA A 262 4.85 -2.06 2.49
CA ALA A 262 4.42 -3.38 2.02
C ALA A 262 3.07 -3.35 1.28
N SER A 263 2.30 -2.27 1.41
CA SER A 263 1.13 -2.01 0.58
C SER A 263 1.49 -1.51 -0.84
N LEU A 264 2.77 -1.22 -1.10
CA LEU A 264 3.27 -0.68 -2.36
C LEU A 264 4.33 -1.60 -3.02
N PRO A 265 4.46 -1.58 -4.36
CA PRO A 265 5.56 -2.23 -5.06
C PRO A 265 6.92 -1.56 -4.73
N PRO A 266 8.03 -2.33 -4.78
CA PRO A 266 8.10 -3.75 -5.15
C PRO A 266 7.76 -4.70 -3.99
N LEU A 267 7.72 -4.22 -2.74
CA LEU A 267 7.61 -5.10 -1.56
C LEU A 267 6.26 -5.84 -1.52
N TYR A 268 5.17 -5.20 -1.94
CA TYR A 268 3.86 -5.83 -2.16
C TYR A 268 3.98 -7.09 -3.04
N HIS A 269 4.69 -7.00 -4.17
CA HIS A 269 4.90 -8.12 -5.09
C HIS A 269 5.83 -9.18 -4.54
N GLU A 270 6.90 -8.77 -3.87
CA GLU A 270 7.88 -9.69 -3.28
C GLU A 270 7.24 -10.54 -2.17
N ILE A 271 6.42 -9.94 -1.30
CA ILE A 271 5.74 -10.65 -0.21
C ILE A 271 4.68 -11.61 -0.78
N LEU A 272 3.80 -11.15 -1.68
CA LEU A 272 2.81 -12.02 -2.30
C LEU A 272 3.41 -13.03 -3.29
N GLY A 273 4.66 -12.85 -3.73
CA GLY A 273 5.27 -13.68 -4.77
C GLY A 273 4.58 -13.55 -6.12
N LEU A 274 4.09 -12.34 -6.46
CA LEU A 274 3.39 -12.11 -7.72
C LEU A 274 4.36 -12.27 -8.89
N PRO A 275 4.00 -13.06 -9.92
CA PRO A 275 4.90 -13.32 -11.04
C PRO A 275 5.01 -12.12 -11.99
N GLU A 276 5.93 -12.18 -12.94
CA GLU A 276 6.18 -11.10 -13.91
C GLU A 276 5.11 -11.00 -15.01
N THR A 277 4.29 -12.04 -15.20
CA THR A 277 3.23 -12.04 -16.22
C THR A 277 1.89 -12.59 -15.72
N ASP A 278 0.79 -12.11 -16.31
CA ASP A 278 -0.56 -12.57 -16.06
C ASP A 278 -0.72 -14.07 -16.34
N LYS A 279 -0.10 -14.62 -17.38
CA LYS A 279 -0.12 -16.06 -17.70
C LYS A 279 0.51 -16.92 -16.60
N GLN A 280 1.57 -16.42 -15.97
CA GLN A 280 2.19 -17.10 -14.84
C GLN A 280 1.28 -17.04 -13.62
N LEU A 281 0.59 -15.91 -13.37
CA LEU A 281 -0.39 -15.79 -12.31
C LEU A 281 -1.60 -16.71 -12.54
N GLU A 282 -2.11 -16.74 -13.76
CA GLU A 282 -3.16 -17.64 -14.22
C GLU A 282 -2.78 -19.11 -13.97
N THR A 283 -1.53 -19.48 -14.25
CA THR A 283 -1.01 -20.83 -13.94
C THR A 283 -0.98 -21.09 -12.43
N GLN A 284 -0.52 -20.13 -11.62
CA GLN A 284 -0.49 -20.26 -10.15
C GLN A 284 -1.89 -20.42 -9.54
N LEU A 285 -2.90 -19.78 -10.14
CA LEU A 285 -4.29 -19.79 -9.69
C LEU A 285 -5.15 -20.88 -10.36
N GLU A 286 -4.55 -21.72 -11.21
CA GLU A 286 -5.21 -22.77 -11.97
C GLU A 286 -6.34 -22.24 -12.88
N VAL A 287 -6.14 -21.05 -13.44
CA VAL A 287 -7.04 -20.40 -14.39
C VAL A 287 -6.49 -20.54 -15.80
N ASN A 288 -7.24 -21.16 -16.71
CA ASN A 288 -6.90 -21.15 -18.14
C ASN A 288 -7.85 -20.22 -18.89
N VAL A 289 -7.46 -18.95 -19.05
CA VAL A 289 -8.31 -17.92 -19.68
C VAL A 289 -8.67 -18.30 -21.11
N ALA A 290 -7.69 -18.67 -21.93
CA ALA A 290 -7.90 -19.01 -23.34
C ALA A 290 -8.85 -20.20 -23.52
N GLU A 291 -8.70 -21.24 -22.69
CA GLU A 291 -9.60 -22.40 -22.73
C GLU A 291 -10.99 -22.05 -22.20
N ASN A 292 -11.10 -21.29 -21.11
CA ASN A 292 -12.39 -20.91 -20.54
C ASN A 292 -13.21 -20.12 -21.54
N LEU A 293 -12.62 -19.13 -22.22
CA LEU A 293 -13.29 -18.31 -23.23
C LEU A 293 -13.83 -19.13 -24.40
N LYS A 294 -13.14 -20.21 -24.76
CA LYS A 294 -13.53 -21.09 -25.86
C LYS A 294 -14.58 -22.12 -25.44
N ASN A 295 -14.36 -22.80 -24.32
CA ASN A 295 -15.02 -24.06 -24.01
C ASN A 295 -15.96 -24.01 -22.79
N ALA A 296 -15.89 -22.96 -21.97
CA ALA A 296 -16.64 -22.87 -20.72
C ALA A 296 -17.33 -21.52 -20.42
N PRO A 297 -17.83 -20.73 -21.40
CA PRO A 297 -18.74 -19.63 -21.09
C PRO A 297 -19.95 -20.09 -20.27
N GLY A 298 -20.34 -19.33 -19.24
CA GLY A 298 -21.44 -19.68 -18.33
C GLY A 298 -21.09 -20.77 -17.30
N VAL A 299 -19.89 -21.35 -17.37
CA VAL A 299 -19.47 -22.46 -16.48
C VAL A 299 -18.21 -22.10 -15.70
N ARG A 300 -17.20 -21.54 -16.38
CA ARG A 300 -15.93 -21.10 -15.79
C ARG A 300 -15.55 -19.67 -16.17
N VAL A 301 -16.25 -19.03 -17.10
CA VAL A 301 -16.06 -17.61 -17.43
C VAL A 301 -17.38 -16.91 -17.73
N TRP A 302 -17.49 -15.66 -17.28
CA TRP A 302 -18.58 -14.74 -17.54
C TRP A 302 -18.01 -13.37 -17.88
N ARG A 303 -18.57 -12.70 -18.89
CA ARG A 303 -18.09 -11.40 -19.38
C ARG A 303 -19.18 -10.33 -19.25
N ALA A 304 -18.76 -9.11 -19.01
CA ALA A 304 -19.57 -7.90 -19.14
C ALA A 304 -18.79 -6.80 -19.85
N GLY A 305 -19.49 -5.86 -20.50
CA GLY A 305 -18.89 -4.70 -21.16
C GLY A 305 -19.75 -3.45 -21.02
N PHE A 306 -19.09 -2.31 -20.82
CA PHE A 306 -19.72 -1.00 -20.60
C PHE A 306 -18.83 0.14 -21.12
N ASN A 307 -19.45 1.28 -21.44
CA ASN A 307 -18.79 2.42 -22.08
C ASN A 307 -18.13 3.42 -21.09
N GLU A 308 -18.50 3.39 -19.81
CA GLU A 308 -17.95 4.29 -18.78
C GLU A 308 -17.73 3.52 -17.47
N SER A 309 -16.63 3.84 -16.78
CA SER A 309 -16.33 3.33 -15.44
C SER A 309 -15.91 4.48 -14.52
N GLY A 310 -16.04 4.31 -13.19
CA GLY A 310 -15.63 5.34 -12.23
C GLY A 310 -14.15 5.73 -12.28
N VAL A 311 -13.30 4.98 -13.01
CA VAL A 311 -11.84 5.18 -13.11
C VAL A 311 -11.32 5.37 -14.56
N SER A 312 -12.19 5.22 -15.56
CA SER A 312 -11.83 5.40 -16.98
C SER A 312 -13.04 5.87 -17.79
N VAL A 313 -12.80 6.85 -18.66
CA VAL A 313 -13.77 7.45 -19.60
C VAL A 313 -13.94 6.65 -20.89
N ASN A 314 -13.20 5.56 -21.05
CA ASN A 314 -13.25 4.70 -22.23
C ASN A 314 -14.02 3.42 -21.95
N ASN A 315 -14.34 2.69 -23.02
CA ASN A 315 -14.89 1.35 -22.96
C ASN A 315 -14.11 0.46 -21.98
N ARG A 316 -14.80 -0.47 -21.30
CA ARG A 316 -14.16 -1.47 -20.44
C ARG A 316 -14.87 -2.80 -20.59
N ILE A 317 -14.08 -3.88 -20.57
CA ILE A 317 -14.57 -5.26 -20.47
C ILE A 317 -14.06 -5.85 -19.17
N VAL A 318 -14.91 -6.61 -18.50
CA VAL A 318 -14.53 -7.40 -17.33
C VAL A 318 -14.92 -8.86 -17.54
N GLU A 319 -14.04 -9.75 -17.08
CA GLU A 319 -14.24 -11.18 -17.09
C GLU A 319 -14.07 -11.73 -15.69
N ARG A 320 -15.04 -12.55 -15.26
CA ARG A 320 -14.90 -13.37 -14.05
C ARG A 320 -14.57 -14.78 -14.44
N HIS A 321 -13.48 -15.32 -13.91
CA HIS A 321 -13.12 -16.72 -14.03
C HIS A 321 -13.26 -17.43 -12.69
N LYS A 322 -13.66 -18.71 -12.71
CA LYS A 322 -13.46 -19.58 -11.55
C LYS A 322 -11.96 -19.80 -11.34
N SER A 323 -11.50 -19.60 -10.11
CA SER A 323 -10.13 -19.76 -9.65
C SER A 323 -10.09 -20.74 -8.48
N ARG A 324 -8.91 -21.31 -8.21
CA ARG A 324 -8.67 -22.24 -7.10
C ARG A 324 -9.22 -21.75 -5.74
N TYR A 325 -9.12 -20.44 -5.48
CA TYR A 325 -9.50 -19.84 -4.18
C TYR A 325 -10.79 -19.00 -4.24
N GLY A 326 -11.53 -19.05 -5.35
CA GLY A 326 -12.74 -18.26 -5.55
C GLY A 326 -12.81 -17.69 -6.96
N ALA A 327 -12.70 -16.37 -7.08
CA ALA A 327 -12.76 -15.66 -8.34
C ALA A 327 -11.37 -15.15 -8.77
N TYR A 328 -11.20 -15.07 -10.09
CA TYR A 328 -10.17 -14.31 -10.78
C TYR A 328 -10.89 -13.37 -11.74
N TRP A 329 -10.85 -12.08 -11.43
CA TRP A 329 -11.41 -11.03 -12.28
C TRP A 329 -10.31 -10.44 -13.13
N LYS A 330 -10.56 -10.27 -14.42
CA LYS A 330 -9.66 -9.63 -15.36
C LYS A 330 -10.40 -8.51 -16.08
N SER A 331 -9.87 -7.29 -16.01
CA SER A 331 -10.34 -6.17 -16.82
C SER A 331 -9.46 -5.98 -18.05
N TYR A 332 -10.08 -5.41 -19.08
CA TYR A 332 -9.40 -4.92 -20.25
C TYR A 332 -9.75 -3.44 -20.38
N ASP A 333 -8.72 -2.61 -20.32
CA ASP A 333 -8.83 -1.16 -20.29
C ASP A 333 -8.34 -0.59 -21.63
N PHE A 334 -8.99 0.46 -22.10
CA PHE A 334 -8.84 0.97 -23.46
C PHE A 334 -8.41 2.45 -23.43
N ALA A 335 -7.55 2.86 -24.36
CA ALA A 335 -7.12 4.24 -24.54
C ALA A 335 -7.98 5.02 -25.56
N GLY A 336 -8.96 4.36 -26.19
CA GLY A 336 -9.86 4.94 -27.17
C GLY A 336 -11.15 4.14 -27.35
N ASN A 337 -12.05 4.66 -28.18
CA ASN A 337 -13.43 4.16 -28.32
C ASN A 337 -13.81 3.79 -29.77
N VAL A 338 -12.82 3.65 -30.66
CA VAL A 338 -13.01 3.47 -32.12
C VAL A 338 -12.25 2.24 -32.63
N GLY A 339 -12.59 1.79 -33.84
CA GLY A 339 -11.94 0.61 -34.44
C GLY A 339 -12.08 -0.63 -33.57
N SER A 340 -11.00 -1.40 -33.42
CA SER A 340 -10.94 -2.59 -32.56
C SER A 340 -11.02 -2.29 -31.05
N GLN A 341 -11.04 -1.01 -30.66
CA GLN A 341 -11.28 -0.57 -29.28
C GLN A 341 -12.75 -0.21 -29.02
N ASN A 342 -13.60 -0.23 -30.06
CA ASN A 342 -15.04 -0.13 -29.89
C ASN A 342 -15.63 -1.50 -29.57
N ILE A 343 -15.81 -1.77 -28.28
CA ILE A 343 -16.28 -3.07 -27.79
C ILE A 343 -17.68 -3.45 -28.30
N PHE A 344 -18.50 -2.48 -28.70
CA PHE A 344 -19.87 -2.71 -29.21
C PHE A 344 -19.91 -3.23 -30.63
N THR A 345 -18.84 -2.98 -31.40
CA THR A 345 -18.65 -3.56 -32.74
C THR A 345 -17.68 -4.73 -32.72
N HIS A 346 -16.82 -4.82 -31.70
CA HIS A 346 -15.79 -5.84 -31.53
C HIS A 346 -15.88 -6.56 -30.16
N PRO A 347 -17.00 -7.25 -29.84
CA PRO A 347 -17.19 -7.84 -28.51
C PRO A 347 -16.35 -9.11 -28.27
N LEU A 348 -15.79 -9.71 -29.32
CA LEU A 348 -15.01 -10.95 -29.25
C LEU A 348 -13.53 -10.77 -29.64
N ASP A 349 -13.22 -9.80 -30.49
CA ASP A 349 -11.89 -9.56 -31.06
C ASP A 349 -11.54 -8.08 -30.95
N PHE A 350 -11.01 -7.68 -29.79
CA PHE A 350 -10.73 -6.30 -29.43
C PHE A 350 -9.26 -6.08 -29.08
N THR A 351 -8.83 -4.82 -29.14
CA THR A 351 -7.48 -4.40 -28.72
C THR A 351 -7.58 -3.54 -27.46
N HIS A 352 -6.91 -3.94 -26.39
CA HIS A 352 -6.84 -3.21 -25.12
C HIS A 352 -5.42 -2.67 -24.89
N ASP A 353 -5.28 -1.72 -23.97
CA ASP A 353 -4.03 -1.00 -23.68
C ASP A 353 -3.43 -1.37 -22.31
N GLY A 354 -4.22 -2.00 -21.45
CA GLY A 354 -3.80 -2.53 -20.16
C GLY A 354 -4.96 -3.25 -19.47
N GLY A 355 -4.74 -3.63 -18.22
CA GLY A 355 -5.79 -4.26 -17.43
C GLY A 355 -5.42 -4.42 -15.98
N GLU A 356 -6.45 -4.66 -15.17
CA GLU A 356 -6.35 -4.99 -13.76
C GLU A 356 -6.86 -6.41 -13.55
N ILE A 357 -6.19 -7.14 -12.67
CA ILE A 357 -6.61 -8.44 -12.19
C ILE A 357 -6.85 -8.34 -10.69
N ILE A 358 -8.02 -8.80 -10.25
CA ILE A 358 -8.40 -8.92 -8.84
C ILE A 358 -8.73 -10.37 -8.57
N PHE A 359 -8.04 -10.99 -7.63
CA PHE A 359 -8.26 -12.41 -7.33
C PHE A 359 -8.38 -12.65 -5.83
N ASN A 360 -9.10 -13.72 -5.47
CA ASN A 360 -9.22 -14.12 -4.08
C ASN A 360 -7.96 -14.83 -3.59
N LEU A 361 -7.51 -14.42 -2.41
CA LEU A 361 -6.56 -15.18 -1.59
C LEU A 361 -7.29 -16.31 -0.85
N PRO A 362 -6.57 -17.34 -0.36
CA PRO A 362 -7.19 -18.48 0.32
C PRO A 362 -8.02 -18.11 1.55
N ASN A 363 -7.65 -17.04 2.26
CA ASN A 363 -8.38 -16.49 3.40
C ASN A 363 -9.60 -15.62 3.03
N GLY A 364 -9.93 -15.49 1.74
CA GLY A 364 -11.09 -14.74 1.26
C GLY A 364 -10.84 -13.24 1.02
N LEU A 365 -9.68 -12.70 1.44
CA LEU A 365 -9.25 -11.35 1.04
C LEU A 365 -8.92 -11.31 -0.46
N GLN A 366 -8.64 -10.11 -0.97
CA GLN A 366 -8.30 -9.88 -2.37
C GLN A 366 -6.83 -9.48 -2.51
N ALA A 367 -6.23 -9.89 -3.63
CA ALA A 367 -4.96 -9.38 -4.11
C ALA A 367 -5.12 -8.81 -5.51
N TYR A 368 -4.21 -7.91 -5.87
CA TYR A 368 -4.33 -7.01 -7.02
C TYR A 368 -3.12 -7.15 -7.93
N TYR A 369 -3.35 -7.02 -9.23
CA TYR A 369 -2.30 -7.20 -10.22
C TYR A 369 -2.57 -6.31 -11.44
N LEU A 370 -1.68 -5.36 -11.70
CA LEU A 370 -1.76 -4.46 -12.86
C LEU A 370 -0.96 -5.03 -14.03
N THR A 371 -1.47 -4.86 -15.25
CA THR A 371 -0.90 -5.45 -16.46
C THR A 371 -0.80 -4.48 -17.63
N THR A 372 0.25 -4.64 -18.44
CA THR A 372 0.29 -4.10 -19.80
C THR A 372 -0.65 -4.88 -20.73
N ALA A 373 -0.94 -4.36 -21.92
CA ALA A 373 -1.67 -5.10 -22.96
C ALA A 373 -1.04 -6.44 -23.37
N THR A 374 0.26 -6.63 -23.12
CA THR A 374 0.98 -7.88 -23.38
C THR A 374 1.02 -8.83 -22.18
N GLY A 375 0.43 -8.44 -21.05
CA GLY A 375 0.31 -9.24 -19.84
C GLY A 375 1.49 -9.11 -18.87
N GLU A 376 2.39 -8.14 -19.05
CA GLU A 376 3.52 -7.91 -18.14
C GLU A 376 3.04 -7.16 -16.89
N ARG A 377 3.54 -7.56 -15.70
CA ARG A 377 3.21 -6.93 -14.43
C ARG A 377 3.64 -5.46 -14.41
N LEU A 378 2.81 -4.61 -13.82
CA LEU A 378 3.11 -3.21 -13.57
C LEU A 378 3.13 -2.91 -12.07
N ASP A 379 4.04 -2.02 -11.69
CA ASP A 379 4.02 -1.35 -10.39
C ASP A 379 2.99 -0.22 -10.36
N GLU A 380 2.89 0.52 -11.48
CA GLU A 380 2.02 1.69 -11.63
C GLU A 380 1.33 1.68 -13.00
N ALA A 381 0.03 2.01 -13.02
CA ALA A 381 -0.71 2.14 -14.27
C ALA A 381 -0.36 3.46 -14.98
N PRO A 382 -0.25 3.47 -16.33
CA PRO A 382 -0.11 4.71 -17.08
C PRO A 382 -1.33 5.62 -16.90
N ILE A 383 -1.11 6.86 -16.45
CA ILE A 383 -2.17 7.86 -16.16
C ILE A 383 -3.10 8.10 -17.36
N ASN A 384 -2.59 7.96 -18.59
CA ASN A 384 -3.37 8.12 -19.81
C ASN A 384 -4.34 6.97 -20.10
N ILE A 385 -4.30 5.89 -19.32
CA ILE A 385 -5.18 4.71 -19.44
C ILE A 385 -6.15 4.66 -18.26
N VAL A 386 -5.64 4.80 -17.04
CA VAL A 386 -6.43 4.84 -15.79
C VAL A 386 -5.83 5.89 -14.86
N SER A 387 -6.67 6.66 -14.19
CA SER A 387 -6.25 7.64 -13.18
C SER A 387 -7.18 7.62 -11.98
N ASP A 388 -6.63 7.81 -10.78
CA ASP A 388 -7.43 8.06 -9.58
C ASP A 388 -7.86 9.54 -9.53
N ALA A 389 -8.90 9.88 -10.28
CA ALA A 389 -9.37 11.25 -10.47
C ALA A 389 -9.88 11.93 -9.18
N GLY A 390 -10.10 11.17 -8.10
CA GLY A 390 -10.51 11.67 -6.79
C GLY A 390 -9.35 11.89 -5.81
N SER A 391 -8.14 11.42 -6.13
CA SER A 391 -6.94 11.54 -5.30
C SER A 391 -6.09 12.75 -5.68
N ARG A 392 -5.35 13.30 -4.70
CA ARG A 392 -4.31 14.31 -4.95
C ARG A 392 -3.16 13.76 -5.81
N ASP A 393 -2.96 12.44 -5.78
CA ASP A 393 -2.04 11.71 -6.65
C ASP A 393 -2.84 10.83 -7.62
N PRO A 394 -2.85 11.14 -8.93
CA PRO A 394 -3.64 10.41 -9.92
C PRO A 394 -3.03 9.05 -10.30
N ILE A 395 -1.82 8.73 -9.82
CA ILE A 395 -1.12 7.49 -10.16
C ILE A 395 -1.76 6.31 -9.42
N VAL A 396 -2.20 5.31 -10.19
CA VAL A 396 -2.69 4.04 -9.65
C VAL A 396 -1.51 3.11 -9.42
N ARG A 397 -1.21 2.80 -8.16
CA ARG A 397 -0.16 1.86 -7.75
C ARG A 397 -0.76 0.54 -7.33
N ASN A 398 -0.19 -0.56 -7.82
CA ASN A 398 -0.68 -1.89 -7.51
C ASN A 398 -0.62 -2.15 -6.00
N GLY A 399 -1.63 -2.78 -5.41
CA GLY A 399 -1.78 -2.88 -3.95
C GLY A 399 -2.52 -1.68 -3.38
N LEU A 400 -1.80 -0.63 -2.96
CA LEU A 400 -2.36 0.50 -2.21
C LEU A 400 -3.56 1.18 -2.89
N SER A 401 -3.43 1.58 -4.16
CA SER A 401 -4.53 2.26 -4.87
C SER A 401 -5.71 1.31 -5.09
N CYS A 402 -5.42 0.03 -5.37
CA CYS A 402 -6.45 -0.98 -5.59
C CYS A 402 -7.23 -1.28 -4.29
N MET A 403 -6.56 -1.41 -3.13
CA MET A 403 -7.22 -1.51 -1.82
C MET A 403 -8.12 -0.28 -1.58
N GLY A 404 -7.60 0.92 -1.87
CA GLY A 404 -8.33 2.18 -1.79
C GLY A 404 -9.61 2.21 -2.64
N CYS A 405 -9.54 1.69 -3.88
CA CYS A 405 -10.72 1.59 -4.72
C CYS A 405 -11.68 0.49 -4.24
N HIS A 406 -11.18 -0.65 -3.77
CA HIS A 406 -11.96 -1.87 -3.50
C HIS A 406 -12.29 -2.10 -2.02
N THR A 407 -12.66 -1.03 -1.30
CA THR A 407 -13.07 -1.11 0.13
C THR A 407 -14.29 -2.00 0.40
N GLU A 408 -15.11 -2.24 -0.62
CA GLU A 408 -16.28 -3.14 -0.59
C GLU A 408 -16.05 -4.44 -1.40
N GLY A 409 -14.82 -4.69 -1.85
CA GLY A 409 -14.48 -5.79 -2.75
C GLY A 409 -14.82 -5.45 -4.20
N MET A 410 -15.42 -6.40 -4.93
CA MET A 410 -15.76 -6.18 -6.34
C MET A 410 -16.79 -5.06 -6.51
N LYS A 411 -16.49 -4.10 -7.39
CA LYS A 411 -17.42 -3.00 -7.70
C LYS A 411 -18.62 -3.51 -8.49
N ILE A 412 -19.79 -2.96 -8.16
CA ILE A 412 -21.01 -3.19 -8.93
C ILE A 412 -20.93 -2.36 -10.21
N PHE A 413 -21.28 -2.97 -11.34
CA PHE A 413 -21.32 -2.34 -12.65
C PHE A 413 -22.58 -2.78 -13.40
N LYS A 414 -22.91 -2.07 -14.49
CA LYS A 414 -24.04 -2.38 -15.34
C LYS A 414 -23.55 -2.81 -16.72
N ASP A 415 -23.75 -4.09 -17.06
CA ASP A 415 -23.52 -4.55 -18.43
C ASP A 415 -24.46 -3.83 -19.41
N GLN A 416 -23.89 -3.37 -20.52
CA GLN A 416 -24.63 -2.83 -21.67
C GLN A 416 -24.48 -3.74 -22.89
N MET A 417 -23.42 -4.55 -22.94
CA MET A 417 -23.02 -5.27 -24.14
C MET A 417 -24.02 -6.35 -24.52
N ARG A 418 -24.54 -7.13 -23.57
CA ARG A 418 -25.47 -8.21 -23.88
C ARG A 418 -26.70 -7.70 -24.63
N SER A 419 -27.28 -6.59 -24.17
CA SER A 419 -28.46 -6.00 -24.82
C SER A 419 -28.15 -5.53 -26.25
N VAL A 420 -26.97 -4.98 -26.48
CA VAL A 420 -26.51 -4.59 -27.83
C VAL A 420 -26.37 -5.81 -28.74
N ILE A 421 -25.81 -6.91 -28.24
CA ILE A 421 -25.69 -8.17 -28.98
C ILE A 421 -27.08 -8.74 -29.33
N GLU A 422 -28.01 -8.74 -28.37
CA GLU A 422 -29.38 -9.23 -28.56
C GLU A 422 -30.10 -8.46 -29.68
N GLN A 423 -30.02 -7.12 -29.66
CA GLN A 423 -30.66 -6.22 -30.63
C GLN A 423 -30.03 -6.29 -32.03
N ASN A 424 -28.74 -6.59 -32.14
CA ASN A 424 -28.08 -6.69 -33.44
C ASN A 424 -28.47 -7.99 -34.16
N LEU A 425 -29.36 -7.91 -35.16
CA LEU A 425 -29.89 -9.09 -35.85
C LEU A 425 -28.83 -9.82 -36.69
N ASN A 426 -27.93 -9.09 -37.35
CA ASN A 426 -26.93 -9.63 -38.28
C ASN A 426 -25.54 -9.01 -38.02
N PRO A 427 -24.89 -9.31 -36.88
CA PRO A 427 -23.56 -8.78 -36.58
C PRO A 427 -22.48 -9.41 -37.47
N SER A 428 -21.34 -8.74 -37.58
CA SER A 428 -20.13 -9.25 -38.25
C SER A 428 -19.37 -10.30 -37.43
N TYR A 429 -19.75 -10.52 -36.18
CA TYR A 429 -19.15 -11.48 -35.24
C TYR A 429 -20.09 -12.65 -34.95
N ASP A 430 -19.57 -13.72 -34.34
CA ASP A 430 -20.38 -14.86 -33.88
C ASP A 430 -21.30 -14.44 -32.73
N LYS A 431 -22.54 -14.09 -33.07
CA LYS A 431 -23.58 -13.69 -32.10
C LYS A 431 -23.83 -14.76 -31.03
N ALA A 432 -23.83 -16.03 -31.42
CA ALA A 432 -24.13 -17.11 -30.49
C ALA A 432 -22.99 -17.28 -29.48
N GLN A 433 -21.73 -17.15 -29.91
CA GLN A 433 -20.59 -17.15 -28.99
C GLN A 433 -20.59 -15.92 -28.08
N ALA A 434 -20.91 -14.74 -28.62
CA ALA A 434 -21.01 -13.54 -27.81
C ALA A 434 -22.08 -13.69 -26.71
N LEU A 435 -23.28 -14.20 -27.03
CA LEU A 435 -24.34 -14.42 -26.04
C LEU A 435 -24.03 -15.52 -25.01
N ARG A 436 -23.12 -16.46 -25.33
CA ARG A 436 -22.60 -17.43 -24.37
C ARG A 436 -21.64 -16.79 -23.36
N LEU A 437 -20.83 -15.82 -23.80
CA LEU A 437 -19.82 -15.15 -22.96
C LEU A 437 -20.41 -14.01 -22.13
N TYR A 438 -21.19 -13.12 -22.75
CA TYR A 438 -21.77 -11.97 -22.09
C TYR A 438 -22.96 -12.41 -21.25
N ALA A 439 -22.77 -12.48 -19.93
CA ALA A 439 -23.70 -13.13 -19.01
C ALA A 439 -25.03 -12.37 -18.88
N GLU A 440 -26.09 -13.07 -18.48
CA GLU A 440 -27.33 -12.41 -18.08
C GLU A 440 -27.10 -11.55 -16.84
N LYS A 441 -27.83 -10.44 -16.73
CA LYS A 441 -27.67 -9.49 -15.62
C LYS A 441 -27.85 -10.19 -14.26
N SER A 442 -28.88 -11.00 -14.11
CA SER A 442 -29.17 -11.74 -12.88
C SER A 442 -28.04 -12.68 -12.47
N GLU A 443 -27.41 -13.34 -13.44
CA GLU A 443 -26.28 -14.23 -13.24
C GLU A 443 -25.04 -13.43 -12.81
N MET A 444 -24.65 -12.40 -13.57
CA MET A 444 -23.50 -11.55 -13.24
C MET A 444 -23.66 -10.88 -11.87
N ASP A 445 -24.83 -10.31 -11.57
CA ASP A 445 -25.14 -9.71 -10.27
C ASP A 445 -25.04 -10.72 -9.13
N SER A 446 -25.41 -11.99 -9.38
CA SER A 446 -25.27 -13.04 -8.37
C SER A 446 -23.81 -13.36 -8.09
N LEU A 447 -22.97 -13.43 -9.13
CA LEU A 447 -21.54 -13.71 -8.99
C LEU A 447 -20.80 -12.56 -8.29
N VAL A 448 -21.11 -11.31 -8.64
CA VAL A 448 -20.54 -10.13 -7.97
C VAL A 448 -20.94 -10.10 -6.50
N ARG A 449 -22.21 -10.37 -6.17
CA ARG A 449 -22.67 -10.44 -4.77
C ARG A 449 -21.99 -11.55 -3.97
N GLU A 450 -21.73 -12.70 -4.58
CA GLU A 450 -20.99 -13.79 -3.94
C GLU A 450 -19.57 -13.34 -3.57
N ASP A 451 -18.87 -12.69 -4.51
CA ASP A 451 -17.49 -12.24 -4.28
C ASP A 451 -17.41 -11.09 -3.27
N ILE A 452 -18.38 -10.17 -3.28
CA ILE A 452 -18.53 -9.13 -2.26
C ILE A 452 -18.75 -9.76 -0.88
N ALA A 453 -19.64 -10.75 -0.77
CA ALA A 453 -19.93 -11.41 0.51
C ALA A 453 -18.70 -12.14 1.06
N ARG A 454 -17.92 -12.81 0.18
CA ARG A 454 -16.65 -13.46 0.54
C ARG A 454 -15.65 -12.44 1.11
N TYR A 455 -15.45 -11.33 0.41
CA TYR A 455 -14.53 -10.29 0.86
C TYR A 455 -14.99 -9.64 2.17
N ARG A 456 -16.29 -9.38 2.32
CA ARG A 456 -16.87 -8.83 3.56
C ARG A 456 -16.57 -9.71 4.78
N GLN A 457 -16.75 -11.02 4.63
CA GLN A 457 -16.44 -11.98 5.71
C GLN A 457 -14.96 -11.94 6.10
N ALA A 458 -14.07 -11.90 5.11
CA ALA A 458 -12.63 -11.86 5.36
C ALA A 458 -12.17 -10.53 6.00
N ILE A 459 -12.75 -9.40 5.58
CA ILE A 459 -12.49 -8.08 6.20
C ILE A 459 -12.97 -8.05 7.65
N ALA A 460 -14.17 -8.54 7.93
CA ALA A 460 -14.68 -8.64 9.30
C ALA A 460 -13.78 -9.54 10.17
N ALA A 461 -13.34 -10.69 9.64
CA ALA A 461 -12.40 -11.58 10.32
C ALA A 461 -11.05 -10.89 10.60
N ALA A 462 -10.60 -9.99 9.73
CA ALA A 462 -9.38 -9.21 9.92
C ALA A 462 -9.55 -8.08 10.94
N GLY A 463 -10.76 -7.80 11.41
CA GLY A 463 -11.06 -6.61 12.23
C GLY A 463 -11.04 -5.32 11.43
N GLY A 464 -11.24 -5.40 10.11
CA GLY A 464 -11.40 -4.24 9.24
C GLY A 464 -12.86 -3.86 9.06
N VAL A 465 -13.08 -2.65 8.53
CA VAL A 465 -14.40 -2.12 8.19
C VAL A 465 -14.67 -2.37 6.71
N PHE A 466 -15.90 -2.78 6.39
CA PHE A 466 -16.36 -2.96 5.02
C PHE A 466 -16.88 -1.62 4.48
N GLY A 467 -16.28 -1.13 3.39
CA GLY A 467 -16.64 0.14 2.77
C GLY A 467 -16.00 1.37 3.41
N GLY A 468 -16.46 2.54 2.97
CA GLY A 468 -15.91 3.84 3.39
C GLY A 468 -14.51 4.11 2.85
N SER A 469 -13.79 4.99 3.54
CA SER A 469 -12.39 5.37 3.32
C SER A 469 -11.44 4.23 3.75
N GLU A 470 -10.42 3.97 2.92
CA GLU A 470 -9.43 2.92 3.16
C GLU A 470 -8.39 3.35 4.23
N PRO A 471 -8.35 2.72 5.42
CA PRO A 471 -7.43 3.14 6.50
C PRO A 471 -5.96 3.02 6.12
N ILE A 472 -5.57 1.97 5.36
CA ILE A 472 -4.16 1.80 4.92
C ILE A 472 -3.71 3.02 4.11
N GLN A 473 -4.55 3.52 3.19
CA GLN A 473 -4.24 4.68 2.36
C GLN A 473 -4.11 5.98 3.16
N GLN A 474 -4.91 6.15 4.22
CA GLN A 474 -4.80 7.31 5.11
C GLN A 474 -3.50 7.26 5.93
N LEU A 475 -3.14 6.08 6.46
CA LEU A 475 -1.95 5.88 7.27
C LEU A 475 -0.66 5.98 6.44
N VAL A 476 -0.67 5.56 5.17
CA VAL A 476 0.47 5.81 4.25
C VAL A 476 0.74 7.31 4.11
N LYS A 477 -0.31 8.12 3.91
CA LYS A 477 -0.17 9.59 3.83
C LYS A 477 0.35 10.19 5.14
N GLN A 478 -0.07 9.66 6.28
CA GLN A 478 0.44 10.08 7.59
C GLN A 478 1.92 9.73 7.74
N PHE A 479 2.32 8.51 7.34
CA PHE A 479 3.71 8.08 7.36
C PHE A 479 4.59 8.97 6.47
N GLU A 480 4.16 9.31 5.25
CA GLU A 480 4.89 10.21 4.34
C GLU A 480 5.03 11.66 4.87
N GLY A 481 4.25 12.00 5.91
CA GLY A 481 4.30 13.31 6.56
C GLY A 481 5.66 13.65 7.20
N PRO A 482 5.92 14.94 7.44
CA PRO A 482 7.13 15.37 8.13
C PRO A 482 7.11 14.93 9.60
N LEU A 483 8.29 14.75 10.19
CA LEU A 483 8.48 14.44 11.60
C LEU A 483 8.83 15.70 12.37
N ASP A 484 8.18 15.91 13.51
CA ASP A 484 8.64 16.86 14.52
C ASP A 484 9.70 16.23 15.44
N ALA A 485 10.21 17.01 16.39
CA ALA A 485 11.26 16.56 17.31
C ALA A 485 10.85 15.36 18.17
N THR A 486 9.59 15.32 18.61
CA THR A 486 9.06 14.25 19.46
C THR A 486 8.94 12.94 18.67
N HIS A 487 8.44 13.01 17.44
CA HIS A 487 8.35 11.85 16.56
C HIS A 487 9.75 11.33 16.18
N ALA A 488 10.68 12.21 15.81
CA ALA A 488 12.05 11.84 15.47
C ALA A 488 12.79 11.20 16.67
N ALA A 489 12.64 11.77 17.88
CA ALA A 489 13.21 11.21 19.10
C ALA A 489 12.67 9.80 19.39
N ALA A 490 11.35 9.62 19.27
CA ALA A 490 10.72 8.33 19.49
C ALA A 490 11.15 7.25 18.47
N GLU A 491 11.41 7.63 17.21
CA GLU A 491 11.92 6.71 16.19
C GLU A 491 13.33 6.20 16.46
N VAL A 492 14.14 6.94 17.22
CA VAL A 492 15.47 6.48 17.71
C VAL A 492 15.42 5.93 19.14
N GLY A 493 14.22 5.84 19.74
CA GLY A 493 14.02 5.27 21.08
C GLY A 493 14.49 6.15 22.23
N LEU A 494 14.48 7.48 22.05
CA LEU A 494 14.86 8.47 23.07
C LEU A 494 13.69 9.38 23.45
N GLU A 495 13.74 9.94 24.66
CA GLU A 495 12.88 11.06 25.04
C GLU A 495 13.29 12.33 24.29
N THR A 496 12.34 13.24 24.04
CA THR A 496 12.55 14.44 23.20
C THR A 496 13.69 15.32 23.74
N ASP A 497 13.76 15.52 25.05
CA ASP A 497 14.78 16.39 25.65
C ASP A 497 16.19 15.82 25.51
N ASP A 498 16.35 14.50 25.72
CA ASP A 498 17.61 13.79 25.52
C ASP A 498 18.06 13.86 24.06
N PHE A 499 17.14 13.62 23.12
CA PHE A 499 17.43 13.68 21.69
C PHE A 499 17.87 15.09 21.25
N LEU A 500 17.14 16.13 21.67
CA LEU A 500 17.49 17.51 21.36
C LEU A 500 18.80 17.95 22.02
N GLN A 501 19.10 17.46 23.24
CA GLN A 501 20.39 17.69 23.87
C GLN A 501 21.53 17.08 23.03
N ASN A 502 21.38 15.84 22.57
CA ASN A 502 22.39 15.19 21.73
C ASN A 502 22.61 15.93 20.39
N ILE A 503 21.55 16.44 19.75
CA ILE A 503 21.69 17.30 18.55
C ILE A 503 22.48 18.56 18.88
N ARG A 504 22.22 19.21 20.02
CA ARG A 504 22.93 20.43 20.44
C ARG A 504 24.40 20.19 20.81
N GLU A 505 24.77 19.00 21.24
CA GLU A 505 26.14 18.71 21.71
C GLU A 505 27.03 18.07 20.63
N ASN A 506 26.44 17.53 19.56
CA ASN A 506 27.16 16.86 18.48
C ASN A 506 27.25 17.73 17.21
N SER A 507 28.42 18.29 16.92
CA SER A 507 28.61 19.19 15.77
C SER A 507 28.27 18.53 14.42
N THR A 508 28.46 17.21 14.28
CA THR A 508 28.08 16.49 13.05
C THR A 508 26.56 16.35 12.90
N LEU A 509 25.82 16.21 14.00
CA LEU A 509 24.35 16.29 13.96
C LEU A 509 23.86 17.72 13.68
N GLN A 510 24.58 18.74 14.16
CA GLN A 510 24.26 20.15 13.84
C GLN A 510 24.46 20.49 12.36
N ASP A 511 25.49 19.91 11.74
CA ASP A 511 25.78 20.06 10.31
C ASP A 511 24.84 19.22 9.42
N SER A 512 23.95 18.42 10.01
CA SER A 512 22.91 17.68 9.31
C SER A 512 21.60 18.48 9.25
N ASP A 513 20.66 18.04 8.40
CA ASP A 513 19.33 18.64 8.28
C ASP A 513 18.46 18.49 9.56
N LEU A 514 18.98 17.83 10.62
CA LEU A 514 18.25 17.57 11.87
C LEU A 514 18.23 18.76 12.82
N LEU A 515 19.08 19.78 12.64
CA LEU A 515 19.10 20.97 13.50
C LEU A 515 17.74 21.71 13.50
N VAL A 516 16.97 21.58 12.40
CA VAL A 516 15.61 22.14 12.29
C VAL A 516 14.69 21.64 13.41
N LEU A 517 14.91 20.44 13.94
CA LEU A 517 14.10 19.85 15.01
C LEU A 517 14.27 20.59 16.35
N GLY A 518 15.38 21.33 16.54
CA GLY A 518 15.59 22.18 17.70
C GLY A 518 14.87 23.54 17.62
N VAL A 519 14.23 23.86 16.49
CA VAL A 519 13.49 25.11 16.29
C VAL A 519 12.03 24.93 16.70
N GLN A 520 11.41 25.97 17.27
CA GLN A 520 9.98 25.95 17.61
C GLN A 520 9.12 25.64 16.37
N ASN A 521 8.29 24.59 16.45
CA ASN A 521 7.49 24.05 15.34
C ASN A 521 8.33 23.57 14.14
N GLY A 522 9.61 23.28 14.36
CA GLY A 522 10.49 22.70 13.35
C GLY A 522 10.11 21.26 13.02
N SER A 523 10.30 20.87 11.76
CA SER A 523 10.07 19.50 11.30
C SER A 523 11.03 19.13 10.18
N VAL A 524 11.31 17.84 10.05
CA VAL A 524 12.14 17.25 9.00
C VAL A 524 11.25 16.43 8.06
N LYS A 525 11.54 16.45 6.75
CA LYS A 525 10.83 15.62 5.77
C LYS A 525 11.20 14.14 5.96
N ARG A 526 10.27 13.23 5.66
CA ARG A 526 10.45 11.77 5.82
C ARG A 526 11.68 11.24 5.10
N ASP A 527 11.90 11.66 3.86
CA ASP A 527 13.04 11.27 3.03
C ASP A 527 14.38 11.78 3.60
N ALA A 528 14.42 13.04 4.04
CA ALA A 528 15.57 13.60 4.72
C ALA A 528 15.87 12.84 6.02
N TRP A 529 14.84 12.53 6.83
CA TRP A 529 14.99 11.74 8.04
C TRP A 529 15.54 10.34 7.77
N GLU A 530 14.98 9.59 6.82
CA GLU A 530 15.45 8.26 6.45
C GLU A 530 16.91 8.27 5.98
N SER A 531 17.30 9.30 5.22
CA SER A 531 18.69 9.47 4.77
C SER A 531 19.66 9.72 5.93
N GLN A 532 19.20 10.34 7.02
CA GLN A 532 20.00 10.66 8.19
C GLN A 532 19.87 9.64 9.32
N PHE A 533 18.93 8.69 9.24
CA PHE A 533 18.65 7.75 10.33
C PHE A 533 19.91 6.95 10.74
N GLY A 534 20.67 6.45 9.78
CA GLY A 534 21.92 5.73 10.06
C GLY A 534 22.98 6.60 10.75
N THR A 535 23.09 7.87 10.34
CA THR A 535 23.95 8.87 10.99
C THR A 535 23.51 9.11 12.42
N ALA A 536 22.21 9.28 12.67
CA ALA A 536 21.66 9.44 14.00
C ALA A 536 21.97 8.22 14.89
N VAL A 537 21.70 7.00 14.41
CA VAL A 537 22.01 5.74 15.12
C VAL A 537 23.48 5.66 15.52
N SER A 538 24.40 5.99 14.60
CA SER A 538 25.84 5.93 14.86
C SER A 538 26.29 7.00 15.86
N LEU A 539 25.83 8.25 15.71
CA LEU A 539 26.28 9.37 16.54
C LEU A 539 25.67 9.34 17.94
N LEU A 540 24.48 8.75 18.09
CA LEU A 540 23.82 8.51 19.37
C LEU A 540 24.26 7.19 20.04
N ASN A 541 25.17 6.44 19.41
CA ASN A 541 25.69 5.16 19.90
C ASN A 541 24.59 4.12 20.22
N LEU A 542 23.54 4.07 19.40
CA LEU A 542 22.37 3.21 19.63
C LEU A 542 22.58 1.78 19.15
N GLY A 543 23.55 1.57 18.25
CA GLY A 543 23.86 0.26 17.68
C GLY A 543 24.53 0.40 16.31
N LYS A 544 24.55 -0.70 15.55
CA LYS A 544 25.01 -0.70 14.17
C LYS A 544 23.80 -0.64 13.24
N HIS A 545 23.70 0.42 12.44
CA HIS A 545 22.69 0.51 11.39
C HIS A 545 22.95 -0.56 10.31
N THR A 546 21.89 -1.23 9.88
CA THR A 546 21.96 -2.41 8.99
C THR A 546 21.27 -2.17 7.66
N ASN A 547 21.19 -0.93 7.17
CA ASN A 547 20.46 -0.66 5.93
C ASN A 547 21.11 -1.37 4.72
N ARG A 548 20.53 -2.51 4.34
CA ARG A 548 20.95 -3.36 3.22
C ARG A 548 20.42 -2.91 1.87
N THR A 549 19.59 -1.86 1.83
CA THR A 549 19.18 -1.21 0.59
C THR A 549 20.40 -0.77 -0.24
N LEU A 550 21.51 -0.42 0.43
CA LEU A 550 22.82 -0.11 -0.18
C LEU A 550 23.66 -1.35 -0.50
N GLU A 551 23.58 -2.44 0.29
CA GLU A 551 24.35 -3.67 0.07
C GLU A 551 23.79 -4.50 -1.11
N ARG A 552 22.46 -4.51 -1.32
CA ARG A 552 21.79 -5.15 -2.46
C ARG A 552 22.23 -4.59 -3.82
N ILE A 553 22.66 -3.32 -3.88
CA ILE A 553 23.25 -2.70 -5.09
C ILE A 553 24.61 -3.33 -5.44
N THR A 554 25.35 -3.77 -4.41
CA THR A 554 26.72 -4.28 -4.54
C THR A 554 26.72 -5.78 -4.87
N GLU A 555 25.75 -6.54 -4.37
CA GLU A 555 25.65 -7.99 -4.60
C GLU A 555 24.93 -8.37 -5.91
N LEU A 556 23.99 -7.56 -6.40
CA LEU A 556 23.24 -7.83 -7.64
C LEU A 556 24.02 -7.53 -8.94
N ASN A 557 25.26 -7.04 -8.87
CA ASN A 557 26.07 -6.72 -10.07
C ASN A 557 27.59 -6.94 -9.87
N PRO A 558 28.08 -8.20 -9.94
CA PRO A 558 29.51 -8.50 -9.79
C PRO A 558 30.38 -8.10 -10.99
N GLU A 559 29.78 -7.74 -12.14
CA GLU A 559 30.48 -7.49 -13.39
C GLU A 559 30.26 -6.08 -13.96
N LEU A 560 30.60 -5.02 -13.24
CA LEU A 560 30.82 -3.71 -13.89
C LEU A 560 32.03 -2.96 -13.26
N PRO A 561 32.86 -2.27 -14.06
CA PRO A 561 34.27 -2.06 -13.75
C PRO A 561 34.51 -1.07 -12.61
N ARG A 562 35.46 -1.41 -11.73
CA ARG A 562 36.13 -0.43 -10.87
C ARG A 562 36.70 0.69 -11.73
N ASN A 563 36.31 1.92 -11.42
CA ASN A 563 36.94 3.17 -11.84
C ASN A 563 37.11 3.38 -13.35
N LYS A 564 36.25 4.22 -13.93
CA LYS A 564 36.68 5.10 -15.02
C LYS A 564 36.19 6.51 -14.76
N LYS A 565 37.13 7.41 -14.49
CA LYS A 565 36.97 8.87 -14.44
C LYS A 565 36.02 9.34 -15.56
N LEU A 566 34.84 9.86 -15.20
CA LEU A 566 34.03 10.70 -16.07
C LEU A 566 34.49 12.14 -15.88
N ASN A 567 35.35 12.62 -16.76
CA ASN A 567 35.87 13.99 -16.75
C ASN A 567 35.62 14.70 -18.09
N ASP A 568 34.48 14.40 -18.74
CA ASP A 568 34.16 14.88 -20.09
C ASP A 568 33.03 15.94 -20.12
N GLY A 569 32.45 16.32 -18.98
CA GLY A 569 31.43 17.39 -18.91
C GLY A 569 30.06 17.03 -19.50
N TYR A 570 29.77 15.75 -19.73
CA TYR A 570 28.47 15.22 -20.18
C TYR A 570 28.09 13.97 -19.38
N PHE A 571 26.79 13.72 -19.22
CA PHE A 571 26.24 12.46 -18.68
C PHE A 571 25.51 11.66 -19.77
N THR A 572 25.19 10.39 -19.52
CA THR A 572 24.60 9.50 -20.52
C THR A 572 23.66 8.46 -19.91
N VAL A 573 23.09 7.57 -20.72
CA VAL A 573 22.28 6.43 -20.22
C VAL A 573 23.16 5.59 -19.30
N GLY A 574 22.67 5.27 -18.11
CA GLY A 574 23.41 4.54 -17.09
C GLY A 574 24.17 5.43 -16.09
N SER A 575 24.27 6.75 -16.34
CA SER A 575 24.89 7.67 -15.37
C SER A 575 24.13 7.74 -14.06
N THR A 576 24.83 7.94 -12.94
CA THR A 576 24.18 8.08 -11.62
C THR A 576 23.54 9.45 -11.44
N LYS A 577 22.68 9.60 -10.44
CA LYS A 577 22.16 10.93 -10.05
C LYS A 577 23.28 11.90 -9.71
N ASP A 578 24.29 11.46 -8.98
CA ASP A 578 25.45 12.29 -8.62
C ASP A 578 26.23 12.75 -9.85
N GLU A 579 26.41 11.88 -10.84
CA GLU A 579 27.03 12.25 -12.12
C GLU A 579 26.17 13.27 -12.88
N VAL A 580 24.84 13.14 -12.83
CA VAL A 580 23.94 14.14 -13.42
C VAL A 580 24.05 15.47 -12.68
N VAL A 581 24.07 15.51 -11.34
CA VAL A 581 24.24 16.76 -10.58
C VAL A 581 25.61 17.38 -10.82
N ALA A 582 26.68 16.57 -10.84
CA ALA A 582 28.04 17.03 -11.08
C ALA A 582 28.18 17.66 -12.47
N VAL A 583 27.48 17.12 -13.47
CA VAL A 583 27.54 17.62 -14.86
C VAL A 583 26.56 18.77 -15.10
N GLN A 584 25.29 18.57 -14.75
CA GLN A 584 24.16 19.45 -15.09
C GLN A 584 23.94 20.56 -14.06
N GLY A 585 24.39 20.36 -12.82
CA GLY A 585 24.08 21.22 -11.68
C GLY A 585 22.82 20.78 -10.93
N THR A 586 22.47 21.56 -9.90
CA THR A 586 21.30 21.29 -9.04
C THR A 586 20.00 21.36 -9.86
N PRO A 587 19.16 20.31 -9.83
CA PRO A 587 17.85 20.35 -10.49
C PRO A 587 16.91 21.31 -9.77
N LYS A 588 15.96 21.87 -10.52
CA LYS A 588 14.93 22.75 -9.97
C LYS A 588 13.86 21.98 -9.18
N SER A 589 13.64 20.74 -9.56
CA SER A 589 12.86 19.77 -8.79
C SER A 589 13.45 18.38 -9.00
N LEU A 590 13.43 17.57 -7.94
CA LEU A 590 13.90 16.20 -7.97
C LEU A 590 12.89 15.27 -7.29
N SER A 591 12.91 14.01 -7.71
CA SER A 591 12.21 12.88 -7.12
C SER A 591 13.09 11.63 -7.20
N GLN A 592 12.64 10.52 -6.62
CA GLN A 592 13.35 9.25 -6.76
C GLN A 592 13.53 8.83 -8.23
N ARG A 593 12.58 9.17 -9.11
CA ARG A 593 12.57 8.73 -10.52
C ARG A 593 12.89 9.82 -11.53
N SER A 594 13.06 11.08 -11.13
CA SER A 594 13.34 12.15 -12.09
C SER A 594 14.00 13.40 -11.51
N PHE A 595 14.81 14.07 -12.33
CA PHE A 595 15.30 15.44 -12.14
C PHE A 595 14.72 16.36 -13.21
N SER A 596 14.39 17.60 -12.86
CA SER A 596 13.85 18.60 -13.80
C SER A 596 14.70 19.88 -13.83
N TYR A 597 14.90 20.42 -15.03
CA TYR A 597 15.74 21.58 -15.36
C TYR A 597 15.01 22.49 -16.35
N ASP A 598 14.02 23.26 -15.88
CA ASP A 598 13.25 24.26 -16.65
C ASP A 598 12.91 23.85 -18.09
N GLY A 599 12.05 22.84 -18.22
CA GLY A 599 11.61 22.30 -19.50
C GLY A 599 12.45 21.10 -19.98
N SER A 600 13.57 20.81 -19.34
CA SER A 600 14.29 19.54 -19.51
C SER A 600 14.05 18.59 -18.33
N SER A 601 14.16 17.28 -18.55
CA SER A 601 14.03 16.28 -17.51
C SER A 601 14.91 15.05 -17.75
N VAL A 602 15.36 14.44 -16.66
CA VAL A 602 16.13 13.19 -16.64
C VAL A 602 15.34 12.20 -15.82
N GLY A 603 15.14 10.98 -16.32
CA GLY A 603 14.44 9.91 -15.62
C GLY A 603 15.40 8.82 -15.18
N PHE A 604 15.19 8.31 -13.97
CA PHE A 604 16.05 7.35 -13.31
C PHE A 604 15.31 6.06 -12.97
N GLU A 605 16.03 4.96 -13.03
CA GLU A 605 15.65 3.64 -12.52
C GLU A 605 16.90 3.05 -11.86
N ASN A 606 16.77 2.53 -10.63
CA ASN A 606 17.91 2.03 -9.86
C ASN A 606 19.09 3.01 -9.78
N ASP A 607 18.76 4.29 -9.55
CA ASP A 607 19.69 5.43 -9.52
C ASP A 607 20.45 5.73 -10.82
N ARG A 608 20.04 5.12 -11.94
CA ARG A 608 20.70 5.31 -13.24
C ARG A 608 19.78 5.95 -14.26
N VAL A 609 20.34 6.85 -15.07
CA VAL A 609 19.63 7.52 -16.16
C VAL A 609 19.12 6.48 -17.17
N ILE A 610 17.81 6.39 -17.34
CA ILE A 610 17.17 5.50 -18.33
C ILE A 610 16.46 6.26 -19.45
N ARG A 611 16.10 7.53 -19.20
CA ARG A 611 15.40 8.38 -20.16
C ARG A 611 15.73 9.84 -19.94
N TRP A 612 15.52 10.66 -20.96
CA TRP A 612 15.55 12.11 -20.80
C TRP A 612 14.70 12.81 -21.85
N TYR A 613 14.41 14.08 -21.55
CA TYR A 613 13.92 15.07 -22.49
C TYR A 613 14.77 16.34 -22.33
N SER A 614 15.40 16.78 -23.42
CA SER A 614 16.25 17.97 -23.47
C SER A 614 15.57 19.06 -24.31
N SER A 615 15.01 20.06 -23.63
CA SER A 615 14.44 21.25 -24.26
C SER A 615 15.54 22.13 -24.89
N PRO A 616 15.28 22.76 -26.05
CA PRO A 616 16.20 23.75 -26.64
C PRO A 616 16.42 24.99 -25.76
N LEU A 617 15.47 25.34 -24.90
CA LEU A 617 15.56 26.52 -24.03
C LEU A 617 16.53 26.30 -22.86
N ASN A 618 16.58 25.08 -22.33
CA ASN A 618 17.45 24.69 -21.21
C ASN A 618 18.04 23.30 -21.46
N PRO A 619 19.00 23.15 -22.39
CA PRO A 619 19.46 21.84 -22.84
C PRO A 619 20.19 21.05 -21.74
N LEU A 620 19.98 19.74 -21.73
CA LEU A 620 20.77 18.82 -20.93
C LEU A 620 22.15 18.63 -21.56
N LYS A 621 23.17 18.51 -20.72
CA LYS A 621 24.54 18.12 -21.09
C LYS A 621 24.61 16.60 -21.24
N VAL A 622 23.81 16.06 -22.15
CA VAL A 622 23.78 14.62 -22.49
C VAL A 622 24.65 14.33 -23.71
N ARG A 623 25.32 13.17 -23.71
CA ARG A 623 26.04 12.67 -24.89
C ARG A 623 25.97 11.14 -24.95
N ILE A 624 25.53 10.59 -26.07
CA ILE A 624 25.64 9.16 -26.39
C ILE A 624 26.76 9.00 -27.41
N VAL A 625 27.71 8.11 -27.10
CA VAL A 625 28.77 7.67 -28.01
C VAL A 625 28.43 6.25 -28.44
N PRO A 626 28.32 5.96 -29.75
CA PRO A 626 28.04 4.60 -30.21
C PRO A 626 29.22 3.66 -29.89
N ALA A 627 28.99 2.35 -29.85
CA ALA A 627 30.09 1.39 -29.68
C ALA A 627 31.19 1.57 -30.74
N ARG A 628 32.45 1.29 -30.37
CA ARG A 628 33.66 1.61 -31.18
C ARG A 628 33.65 1.02 -32.60
N ASP A 629 33.02 -0.14 -32.78
CA ASP A 629 33.02 -0.88 -34.05
C ASP A 629 31.70 -0.72 -34.82
N THR A 630 30.84 0.22 -34.44
CA THR A 630 29.55 0.44 -35.08
C THR A 630 29.70 0.97 -36.52
N PRO A 631 29.20 0.26 -37.54
CA PRO A 631 29.30 0.69 -38.93
C PRO A 631 28.49 1.98 -39.18
N ASN A 632 29.16 3.07 -39.55
CA ASN A 632 28.49 4.30 -39.98
C ASN A 632 28.33 4.33 -41.50
N LYS A 633 27.20 3.80 -41.99
CA LYS A 633 26.85 3.80 -43.43
C LYS A 633 26.39 5.17 -43.95
N GLY A 634 26.35 6.19 -43.09
CA GLY A 634 25.80 7.52 -43.39
C GLY A 634 24.26 7.59 -43.40
N TYR A 635 23.59 6.47 -43.18
CA TYR A 635 22.14 6.36 -43.04
C TYR A 635 21.77 5.14 -42.18
N PHE A 636 20.56 5.12 -41.62
CA PHE A 636 19.97 3.94 -40.96
C PHE A 636 18.72 3.46 -41.71
N THR A 637 18.28 2.23 -41.46
CA THR A 637 17.09 1.62 -42.10
C THR A 637 16.30 0.79 -41.09
N VAL A 638 15.21 0.15 -41.51
CA VAL A 638 14.49 -0.82 -40.66
C VAL A 638 15.45 -1.96 -40.31
N GLY A 639 15.52 -2.33 -39.03
CA GLY A 639 16.46 -3.32 -38.51
C GLY A 639 17.81 -2.74 -38.06
N SER A 640 18.09 -1.45 -38.26
CA SER A 640 19.29 -0.82 -37.69
C SER A 640 19.26 -0.81 -36.17
N THR A 641 20.42 -0.85 -35.51
CA THR A 641 20.50 -0.78 -34.04
C THR A 641 20.40 0.64 -33.50
N LYS A 642 20.17 0.81 -32.18
CA LYS A 642 20.27 2.14 -31.55
C LYS A 642 21.66 2.76 -31.76
N ASP A 643 22.72 1.97 -31.67
CA ASP A 643 24.09 2.42 -31.91
C ASP A 643 24.29 2.89 -33.36
N GLU A 644 23.77 2.16 -34.34
CA GLU A 644 23.83 2.59 -35.75
C GLU A 644 23.05 3.90 -35.97
N VAL A 645 21.89 4.07 -35.29
CA VAL A 645 21.13 5.32 -35.33
C VAL A 645 21.93 6.46 -34.70
N VAL A 646 22.56 6.26 -33.54
CA VAL A 646 23.39 7.29 -32.88
C VAL A 646 24.64 7.61 -33.71
N ALA A 647 25.29 6.62 -34.32
CA ALA A 647 26.43 6.84 -35.20
C ALA A 647 26.07 7.73 -36.41
N VAL A 648 24.84 7.60 -36.91
CA VAL A 648 24.36 8.34 -38.08
C VAL A 648 23.76 9.71 -37.70
N GLN A 649 22.91 9.75 -36.69
CA GLN A 649 22.05 10.89 -36.34
C GLN A 649 22.56 11.69 -35.13
N GLY A 650 23.43 11.11 -34.31
CA GLY A 650 23.95 11.73 -33.09
C GLY A 650 23.07 11.50 -31.85
N THR A 651 23.38 12.23 -30.78
CA THR A 651 22.65 12.14 -29.50
C THR A 651 21.22 12.68 -29.64
N PRO A 652 20.18 11.93 -29.24
CA PRO A 652 18.80 12.39 -29.36
C PRO A 652 18.42 13.43 -28.29
N ASN A 653 17.52 14.34 -28.65
CA ASN A 653 16.96 15.32 -27.72
C ASN A 653 16.07 14.65 -26.67
N SER A 654 15.42 13.55 -27.02
CA SER A 654 14.67 12.73 -26.08
C SER A 654 14.93 11.26 -26.34
N LEU A 655 14.99 10.46 -25.28
CA LEU A 655 15.03 9.02 -25.43
C LEU A 655 14.24 8.31 -24.37
N SER A 656 13.80 7.11 -24.74
CA SER A 656 13.22 6.10 -23.87
C SER A 656 13.76 4.73 -24.26
N GLN A 657 13.30 3.68 -23.58
CA GLN A 657 13.56 2.30 -23.98
C GLN A 657 13.10 2.02 -25.43
N TRP A 658 12.04 2.66 -25.89
CA TRP A 658 11.36 2.32 -27.15
C TRP A 658 11.58 3.33 -28.27
N SER A 659 12.14 4.50 -27.98
CA SER A 659 12.22 5.57 -28.99
C SER A 659 13.35 6.57 -28.77
N PHE A 660 13.86 7.11 -29.87
CA PHE A 660 14.71 8.30 -29.92
C PHE A 660 13.97 9.44 -30.62
N GLY A 661 14.04 10.64 -30.07
CA GLY A 661 13.50 11.87 -30.62
C GLY A 661 14.59 12.85 -31.04
N TYR A 662 14.42 13.45 -32.21
CA TYR A 662 15.30 14.45 -32.80
C TYR A 662 14.45 15.67 -33.21
N GLY A 663 14.14 16.53 -32.24
CA GLY A 663 13.15 17.60 -32.41
C GLY A 663 11.79 17.04 -32.84
N GLY A 664 11.32 17.43 -34.02
CA GLY A 664 10.04 16.97 -34.58
C GLY A 664 10.07 15.56 -35.20
N SER A 665 11.21 14.88 -35.23
CA SER A 665 11.35 13.53 -35.79
C SER A 665 11.51 12.47 -34.71
N SER A 666 11.11 11.24 -35.01
CA SER A 666 11.22 10.11 -34.07
C SER A 666 11.63 8.81 -34.73
N VAL A 667 12.38 7.98 -34.02
CA VAL A 667 12.78 6.62 -34.40
C VAL A 667 12.29 5.67 -33.30
N ASN A 668 11.58 4.61 -33.68
CA ASN A 668 11.01 3.64 -32.75
C ASN A 668 11.75 2.31 -32.84
N PHE A 669 11.96 1.66 -31.70
CA PHE A 669 12.75 0.45 -31.56
C PHE A 669 11.94 -0.67 -30.90
N LYS A 670 12.24 -1.90 -31.29
CA LYS A 670 11.86 -3.13 -30.57
C LYS A 670 13.09 -4.03 -30.51
N ASN A 671 13.44 -4.57 -29.34
CA ASN A 671 14.63 -5.41 -29.16
C ASN A 671 15.91 -4.80 -29.76
N ASP A 672 16.15 -3.51 -29.49
CA ASP A 672 17.28 -2.74 -30.04
C ASP A 672 17.33 -2.62 -31.58
N ARG A 673 16.19 -2.78 -32.26
CA ARG A 673 16.10 -2.68 -33.74
C ARG A 673 15.07 -1.66 -34.16
N VAL A 674 15.41 -0.81 -35.13
CA VAL A 674 14.51 0.18 -35.73
C VAL A 674 13.34 -0.56 -36.38
N ILE A 675 12.11 -0.27 -35.93
CA ILE A 675 10.89 -0.86 -36.51
C ILE A 675 10.12 0.13 -37.37
N ARG A 676 10.20 1.43 -37.07
CA ARG A 676 9.58 2.52 -37.83
C ARG A 676 10.20 3.86 -37.43
N TRP A 677 10.08 4.86 -38.29
CA TRP A 677 10.44 6.24 -37.97
C TRP A 677 9.44 7.22 -38.57
N TYR A 678 9.43 8.42 -38.02
CA TYR A 678 8.77 9.60 -38.58
C TYR A 678 9.82 10.69 -38.78
N SER A 679 9.94 11.18 -40.02
CA SER A 679 10.89 12.25 -40.37
C SER A 679 10.15 13.54 -40.67
N SER A 680 10.19 14.48 -39.75
CA SER A 680 9.70 15.84 -39.95
C SER A 680 10.59 16.61 -40.93
N PRO A 681 10.02 17.42 -41.85
CA PRO A 681 10.79 18.31 -42.72
C PRO A 681 11.68 19.31 -41.97
N LEU A 682 11.29 19.69 -40.75
CA LEU A 682 12.04 20.64 -39.91
C LEU A 682 13.25 20.00 -39.23
N ASN A 683 13.26 18.67 -39.06
CA ASN A 683 14.33 17.94 -38.40
C ASN A 683 14.59 16.60 -39.12
N PRO A 684 15.01 16.60 -40.39
CA PRO A 684 15.02 15.39 -41.19
C PRO A 684 15.95 14.31 -40.63
N LEU A 685 15.47 13.06 -40.64
CA LEU A 685 16.26 11.88 -40.27
C LEU A 685 17.10 11.42 -41.46
N LYS A 686 18.32 10.95 -41.19
CA LYS A 686 19.16 10.26 -42.18
C LYS A 686 18.73 8.79 -42.34
N ALA A 687 17.44 8.56 -42.57
CA ALA A 687 16.86 7.24 -42.78
C ALA A 687 16.73 6.93 -44.28
N LYS A 688 16.94 5.68 -44.68
CA LYS A 688 16.65 5.19 -46.03
C LYS A 688 15.78 3.94 -45.99
N MET A 689 14.76 3.90 -46.84
CA MET A 689 14.09 2.65 -47.18
C MET A 689 14.95 1.91 -48.20
N ILE A 690 15.35 0.68 -47.88
CA ILE A 690 15.97 -0.23 -48.83
C ILE A 690 14.88 -1.24 -49.24
N PRO A 691 14.61 -1.43 -50.55
CA PRO A 691 13.70 -2.49 -50.99
C PRO A 691 14.18 -3.84 -50.47
N GLU A 692 13.27 -4.66 -49.95
CA GLU A 692 13.57 -6.06 -49.65
C GLU A 692 13.93 -6.77 -50.97
N ASN A 693 15.10 -7.43 -51.00
CA ASN A 693 15.50 -8.33 -52.08
C ASN A 693 14.94 -9.72 -51.83
#